data_AF-A0A5C1ALK3-F1
#
_entry.id   AF-A0A5C1ALK3-F1
#
_cell.length_a   1.000
_cell.length_b   1.000
_cell.length_c   1.000
_cell.angle_alpha   90.00
_cell.angle_beta   90.00
_cell.angle_gamma   90.00
#
_symmetry.space_group_name_H-M   'P 1'
#
loop_
_entity.id
_entity.type
_entity.pdbx_description
1 polymer ?
#
loop_
_entity_poly.entity_id
_entity_poly.type
_entity_poly.pdbx_seq_one_letter_code
_entity_poly.pdbx_strand_id
1 'polypeptide(L)'
;MNRILAFLVLFAPAVVVAAEPEVNRKLLKPGLIAGFTEPKSTTSYRLEPTVALTLKAGEGASFRGPVTAATWTGYIQIVTAGPYQFSAVYQGGTPAVTLARGEQSFNGIALAKDKSSTVQTQDVTGPALQLEPGVYAFRVKFDLDPSGEAKERRFELHWQGPGFAREPIPNFFFGHLPEQRKDTVDQSLPADHGRFLFEEFGCKNCHHPKADDAVGRGFVNRTGPDLSEVGKRVYPGWLDAWLADPTKMRPNTTMPKLFTDDDVGHAERYAVGQYLASLGGALTPSKVPTISNDWSKSMANGEKLFTLTGCAACHGKQLAGTAKKNEDDDDDKPVKFEPSSSLFGLGSETGPQATYALGGLGSKTTPEQLQKYLLDPLKTNPHGRMPNMQLKDDEARDLARYLNRATDDHFDRVVVKLPKLKPTDVGGESDSWKDLGKKLLTTKGCVNCHTVSPGGKALPASPAAPSLKFPAAQNEQRVMADFGCLAAKPDPKKVPVFTIDESQRTAVKAFVSTGLRPAVPASVADVRTTLKRFNCLNCHVRDGEGGIGTELGDQMKKLEKSENADDVAPPRLTGVGHKAKTSWLESVLLNGGRARPWMTLRMPQYGSQNVGHLPVGLAHLEGTAPDSSNHKVEYTQEKLAVGRKLAGSEGLGCIKCHDMSGHVGGGTRGPDLALTTQRLRFEWYDRWMHNPQRLAPGTKMPQNFNNGKSAYDKVLNGDAEPQIEALWAYLSLGPGLPLPIGMEPPKGLVLKPGKRPEILRTFMPDGAGNKAIAVGFPDLSFVFDANACRVSYAWEGNFLDASPVWNNRGGTPAKVLGPKFLTPPPGQPWGITASRTPPQFEQRAKDFAYGAPVPNEQIFQGQRHVQFDGYSLAADGVPTFRYRVGDPVEKGDLVVHETVTPAKGAVAVGLTRAFQLEIPATRTTWLVAGETKGEPRIITADGTKIIAVNTKDAEPEGPAVGTKLILPDNGHATVVIVGQAPEGAVWRFLPKTGGGWLAVLRLPEPKDAAKAAVTFTAWAAPKDDPAIIGAIGK
;
A
#
# COMPACT_ATOMS: atom_id res chain seq x y z
N MET A 1 -22.63 -6.00 77.36
CA MET A 1 -21.79 -4.83 77.67
C MET A 1 -21.31 -4.22 76.37
N ASN A 2 -21.75 -2.98 76.12
CA ASN A 2 -21.57 -2.18 74.91
C ASN A 2 -20.11 -2.01 74.48
N ARG A 3 -19.83 -2.11 73.17
CA ARG A 3 -18.86 -1.23 72.48
C ARG A 3 -19.33 -0.93 71.05
N ILE A 4 -19.69 0.34 70.86
CA ILE A 4 -19.97 1.02 69.59
C ILE A 4 -18.64 1.20 68.86
N LEU A 5 -18.56 0.81 67.58
CA LEU A 5 -17.48 1.22 66.68
C LEU A 5 -18.05 2.08 65.55
N ALA A 6 -17.58 3.32 65.48
CA ALA A 6 -17.93 4.30 64.46
C ALA A 6 -17.33 3.90 63.10
N PHE A 7 -18.16 3.90 62.06
CA PHE A 7 -17.72 3.83 60.67
C PHE A 7 -17.24 5.21 60.21
N LEU A 8 -15.94 5.35 60.02
CA LEU A 8 -15.31 6.50 59.38
C LEU A 8 -15.22 6.20 57.87
N VAL A 9 -16.17 6.72 57.10
CA VAL A 9 -16.17 6.66 55.64
C VAL A 9 -15.09 7.61 55.13
N LEU A 10 -13.97 7.05 54.69
CA LEU A 10 -12.92 7.77 53.97
C LEU A 10 -13.43 8.12 52.57
N PHE A 11 -13.91 9.35 52.39
CA PHE A 11 -14.10 9.94 51.06
C PHE A 11 -12.74 10.14 50.40
N ALA A 12 -12.52 9.54 49.23
CA ALA A 12 -11.40 9.86 48.35
C ALA A 12 -11.55 11.30 47.84
N PRO A 13 -10.47 12.10 47.72
CA PRO A 13 -10.57 13.47 47.25
C PRO A 13 -11.03 13.47 45.78
N ALA A 14 -12.09 14.21 45.50
CA ALA A 14 -12.50 14.55 44.14
C ALA A 14 -11.31 15.21 43.42
N VAL A 15 -11.06 14.82 42.17
CA VAL A 15 -10.09 15.50 41.31
C VAL A 15 -10.69 16.85 40.93
N VAL A 16 -10.45 17.87 41.76
CA VAL A 16 -10.87 19.24 41.48
C VAL A 16 -9.87 19.84 40.49
N VAL A 17 -10.32 20.14 39.27
CA VAL A 17 -9.62 21.09 38.40
C VAL A 17 -9.85 22.46 39.06
N ALA A 18 -8.80 23.14 39.49
CA ALA A 18 -8.93 24.50 40.01
C ALA A 18 -9.57 25.39 38.93
N ALA A 19 -10.53 26.22 39.34
CA ALA A 19 -11.17 27.18 38.45
C ALA A 19 -10.10 28.09 37.80
N GLU A 20 -9.82 27.87 36.51
CA GLU A 20 -8.93 28.75 35.74
C GLU A 20 -9.75 29.93 35.18
N PRO A 21 -9.18 31.15 35.12
CA PRO A 21 -9.83 32.28 34.47
C PRO A 21 -10.15 31.97 33.00
N GLU A 22 -11.21 32.59 32.47
CA GLU A 22 -11.67 32.33 31.10
C GLU A 22 -10.54 32.58 30.08
N VAL A 23 -10.13 31.52 29.38
CA VAL A 23 -8.98 31.55 28.46
C VAL A 23 -9.41 32.02 27.08
N ASN A 24 -8.70 33.01 26.54
CA ASN A 24 -8.92 33.49 25.19
C ASN A 24 -8.48 32.44 24.15
N ARG A 25 -9.43 31.96 23.33
CA ARG A 25 -9.20 31.00 22.24
C ARG A 25 -8.01 31.36 21.34
N LYS A 26 -7.76 32.65 21.09
CA LYS A 26 -6.66 33.11 20.20
C LYS A 26 -5.27 32.76 20.74
N LEU A 27 -5.15 32.45 22.03
CA LEU A 27 -3.90 32.06 22.67
C LEU A 27 -3.63 30.54 22.58
N LEU A 28 -4.64 29.74 22.22
CA LEU A 28 -4.50 28.29 22.15
C LEU A 28 -3.71 27.88 20.92
N LYS A 29 -2.77 26.97 21.13
CA LYS A 29 -2.07 26.21 20.09
C LYS A 29 -2.68 24.82 19.94
N PRO A 30 -2.73 24.21 18.75
CA PRO A 30 -3.36 22.90 18.54
C PRO A 30 -2.84 21.77 19.45
N GLY A 31 -3.72 20.83 19.81
CA GLY A 31 -3.36 19.61 20.53
C GLY A 31 -3.27 19.75 22.06
N LEU A 32 -3.21 18.62 22.74
CA LEU A 32 -3.14 18.50 24.21
C LEU A 32 -1.73 18.14 24.66
N ILE A 33 -1.39 18.49 25.90
CA ILE A 33 -0.17 18.03 26.55
C ILE A 33 -0.44 16.66 27.17
N ALA A 34 0.18 15.63 26.59
CA ALA A 34 0.11 14.28 27.11
C ALA A 34 1.31 13.95 28.00
N GLY A 35 1.04 13.49 29.22
CA GLY A 35 2.03 13.00 30.16
C GLY A 35 1.91 11.49 30.34
N PHE A 36 3.01 10.75 30.16
CA PHE A 36 3.11 9.31 30.37
C PHE A 36 4.02 9.03 31.56
N THR A 37 3.42 8.55 32.65
CA THR A 37 4.08 8.27 33.93
C THR A 37 4.69 6.87 33.92
N GLU A 38 5.93 6.75 34.39
CA GLU A 38 6.65 5.48 34.57
C GLU A 38 6.69 5.05 36.06
N PRO A 39 7.03 3.77 36.40
CA PRO A 39 7.02 3.25 37.78
C PRO A 39 7.87 4.01 38.81
N LYS A 40 8.85 4.82 38.38
CA LYS A 40 9.67 5.67 39.25
C LYS A 40 9.17 7.13 39.33
N SER A 41 7.91 7.36 38.96
CA SER A 41 7.25 8.68 38.90
C SER A 41 7.91 9.69 37.95
N THR A 42 8.77 9.23 37.05
CA THR A 42 9.26 10.07 35.94
C THR A 42 8.14 10.17 34.91
N THR A 43 7.79 11.38 34.49
CA THR A 43 6.78 11.62 33.45
C THR A 43 7.48 12.09 32.20
N SER A 44 7.17 11.48 31.06
CA SER A 44 7.56 11.98 29.75
C SER A 44 6.38 12.74 29.14
N TYR A 45 6.66 13.90 28.55
CA TYR A 45 5.65 14.76 27.96
C TYR A 45 5.80 14.85 26.44
N ARG A 46 4.67 14.87 25.74
CA ARG A 46 4.60 15.21 24.32
C ARG A 46 3.26 15.84 23.97
N LEU A 47 3.17 16.45 22.80
CA LEU A 47 1.89 16.88 22.26
C LEU A 47 1.15 15.67 21.68
N GLU A 48 -0.12 15.53 22.07
CA GLU A 48 -1.05 14.55 21.53
C GLU A 48 -2.29 15.27 20.96
N PRO A 49 -2.59 15.07 19.69
CA PRO A 49 -3.72 15.71 19.01
C PRO A 49 -5.05 14.99 19.24
N THR A 50 -4.99 13.77 19.77
CA THR A 50 -6.12 12.90 20.06
C THR A 50 -5.95 12.29 21.46
N VAL A 51 -7.06 11.92 22.08
CA VAL A 51 -7.04 11.25 23.39
C VAL A 51 -7.23 9.76 23.18
N ALA A 52 -6.15 9.12 22.75
CA ALA A 52 -6.14 7.73 22.35
C ALA A 52 -4.76 7.09 22.59
N LEU A 53 -4.76 5.80 22.96
CA LEU A 53 -3.55 5.00 23.11
C LEU A 53 -3.89 3.51 23.19
N THR A 54 -3.16 2.67 22.45
CA THR A 54 -3.10 1.23 22.68
C THR A 54 -1.66 0.79 22.91
N LEU A 55 -1.40 0.12 24.04
CA LEU A 55 -0.11 -0.48 24.39
C LEU A 55 -0.28 -1.96 24.70
N LYS A 56 0.70 -2.81 24.35
CA LYS A 56 0.73 -4.19 24.86
C LYS A 56 1.24 -4.23 26.30
N ALA A 57 1.02 -5.35 26.98
CA ALA A 57 1.61 -5.59 28.30
C ALA A 57 3.15 -5.38 28.26
N GLY A 58 3.66 -4.51 29.15
CA GLY A 58 5.09 -4.18 29.23
C GLY A 58 5.59 -3.17 28.19
N GLU A 59 4.74 -2.67 27.28
CA GLU A 59 5.13 -1.62 26.34
C GLU A 59 5.15 -0.23 26.99
N GLY A 60 6.06 0.61 26.49
CA GLY A 60 6.11 2.04 26.79
C GLY A 60 5.36 2.87 25.73
N ALA A 61 4.84 4.04 26.13
CA ALA A 61 4.39 5.06 25.17
C ALA A 61 5.59 5.76 24.51
N SER A 62 6.75 5.75 25.17
CA SER A 62 8.06 6.19 24.67
C SER A 62 9.08 5.07 24.87
N PHE A 63 10.28 5.22 24.32
CA PHE A 63 11.36 4.23 24.45
C PHE A 63 12.01 4.15 25.83
N ARG A 64 11.45 4.82 26.85
CA ARG A 64 12.05 4.95 28.18
C ARG A 64 11.67 3.81 29.12
N GLY A 65 10.37 3.59 29.33
CA GLY A 65 9.88 2.59 30.28
C GLY A 65 8.38 2.30 30.11
N PRO A 66 7.89 1.22 30.75
CA PRO A 66 6.47 0.87 30.68
C PRO A 66 5.64 1.92 31.41
N VAL A 67 4.48 2.26 30.85
CA VAL A 67 3.62 3.32 31.40
C VAL A 67 2.74 2.76 32.52
N THR A 68 2.56 3.53 33.59
CA THR A 68 1.65 3.26 34.71
C THR A 68 0.44 4.21 34.74
N ALA A 69 0.55 5.38 34.13
CA ALA A 69 -0.59 6.26 33.88
C ALA A 69 -0.37 7.14 32.64
N ALA A 70 -1.45 7.48 31.94
CA ALA A 70 -1.45 8.48 30.88
C ALA A 70 -2.38 9.64 31.26
N THR A 71 -1.97 10.86 30.95
CA THR A 71 -2.75 12.07 31.17
C THR A 71 -2.78 12.90 29.90
N TRP A 72 -3.89 13.57 29.62
CA TRP A 72 -4.01 14.58 28.58
C TRP A 72 -4.58 15.84 29.22
N THR A 73 -3.88 16.97 29.11
CA THR A 73 -4.30 18.24 29.70
C THR A 73 -4.24 19.35 28.65
N GLY A 74 -5.22 20.24 28.67
CA GLY A 74 -5.31 21.40 27.80
C GLY A 74 -6.71 21.97 27.85
N TYR A 75 -7.25 22.28 26.68
CA TYR A 75 -8.57 22.87 26.52
C TYR A 75 -9.33 22.21 25.37
N ILE A 76 -10.65 22.16 25.50
CA ILE A 76 -11.57 21.77 24.43
C ILE A 76 -12.47 22.95 24.08
N GLN A 77 -12.70 23.15 22.77
CA GLN A 77 -13.60 24.17 22.26
C GLN A 77 -15.00 23.59 21.99
N ILE A 78 -16.02 24.19 22.60
CA ILE A 78 -17.43 23.94 22.29
C ILE A 78 -17.93 25.04 21.36
N VAL A 79 -18.51 24.65 20.22
CA VAL A 79 -18.93 25.58 19.16
C VAL A 79 -20.44 25.84 19.21
N THR A 80 -21.23 24.81 19.48
CA THR A 80 -22.71 24.88 19.50
C THR A 80 -23.21 24.56 20.89
N ALA A 81 -24.14 25.35 21.41
CA ALA A 81 -24.80 25.07 22.68
C ALA A 81 -25.62 23.76 22.58
N GLY A 82 -25.64 22.97 23.64
CA GLY A 82 -26.53 21.80 23.71
C GLY A 82 -26.02 20.66 24.59
N PRO A 83 -26.72 19.50 24.56
CA PRO A 83 -26.30 18.32 25.28
C PRO A 83 -25.12 17.64 24.57
N TYR A 84 -24.02 17.48 25.28
CA TYR A 84 -22.85 16.70 24.87
C TYR A 84 -22.70 15.47 25.75
N GLN A 85 -22.34 14.33 25.16
CA GLN A 85 -21.97 13.13 25.91
C GLN A 85 -20.57 12.69 25.51
N PHE A 86 -19.75 12.41 26.50
CA PHE A 86 -18.42 11.82 26.34
C PHE A 86 -18.51 10.31 26.58
N SER A 87 -17.86 9.53 25.74
CA SER A 87 -17.80 8.07 25.88
C SER A 87 -16.38 7.58 25.69
N ALA A 88 -16.00 6.48 26.33
CA ALA A 88 -14.67 5.92 26.25
C ALA A 88 -14.72 4.41 25.98
N VAL A 89 -13.89 3.97 25.03
CA VAL A 89 -13.57 2.55 24.86
C VAL A 89 -12.23 2.30 25.54
N TYR A 90 -12.16 1.40 26.51
CA TYR A 90 -10.95 1.20 27.29
C TYR A 90 -10.76 -0.23 27.80
N GLN A 91 -9.52 -0.59 28.13
CA GLN A 91 -9.15 -1.90 28.68
C GLN A 91 -7.84 -1.77 29.47
N GLY A 92 -7.71 -2.49 30.58
CA GLY A 92 -6.43 -2.57 31.31
C GLY A 92 -6.08 -1.29 32.09
N GLY A 93 -7.11 -0.54 32.51
CA GLY A 93 -6.94 0.69 33.29
C GLY A 93 -8.27 1.37 33.62
N THR A 94 -8.23 2.48 34.35
CA THR A 94 -9.40 3.27 34.75
C THR A 94 -9.31 4.69 34.18
N PRO A 95 -10.27 5.11 33.34
CA PRO A 95 -10.31 6.47 32.82
C PRO A 95 -11.13 7.43 33.67
N ALA A 96 -10.76 8.70 33.64
CA ALA A 96 -11.52 9.82 34.17
C ALA A 96 -11.42 11.00 33.20
N VAL A 97 -12.56 11.64 32.89
CA VAL A 97 -12.64 12.80 32.00
C VAL A 97 -13.32 13.94 32.75
N THR A 98 -12.63 15.07 32.87
CA THR A 98 -13.13 16.27 33.54
C THR A 98 -13.02 17.49 32.63
N LEU A 99 -14.03 18.35 32.73
CA LEU A 99 -14.07 19.64 32.04
C LEU A 99 -14.32 20.74 33.07
N ALA A 100 -13.80 21.95 32.87
CA ALA A 100 -14.10 23.10 33.71
C ALA A 100 -14.13 24.41 32.91
N ARG A 101 -14.97 25.36 33.31
CA ARG A 101 -15.01 26.72 32.76
C ARG A 101 -15.39 27.70 33.86
N GLY A 102 -14.50 28.66 34.16
CA GLY A 102 -14.64 29.48 35.36
C GLY A 102 -14.74 28.60 36.61
N GLU A 103 -15.72 28.89 37.47
CA GLU A 103 -15.97 28.09 38.69
C GLU A 103 -16.75 26.78 38.45
N GLN A 104 -17.27 26.57 37.25
CA GLN A 104 -18.05 25.38 36.92
C GLN A 104 -17.15 24.21 36.55
N SER A 105 -17.37 23.05 37.18
CA SER A 105 -16.71 21.78 36.85
C SER A 105 -17.74 20.74 36.42
N PHE A 106 -17.38 19.94 35.41
CA PHE A 106 -18.23 18.93 34.80
C PHE A 106 -17.47 17.61 34.77
N ASN A 107 -18.12 16.54 35.23
CA ASN A 107 -17.60 15.18 35.13
C ASN A 107 -18.10 14.55 33.83
N GLY A 108 -17.24 14.53 32.81
CA GLY A 108 -17.55 13.93 31.52
C GLY A 108 -17.60 12.41 31.59
N ILE A 109 -16.69 11.78 32.35
CA ILE A 109 -16.68 10.35 32.65
C ILE A 109 -16.06 10.17 34.04
N ALA A 110 -16.78 9.54 34.97
CA ALA A 110 -16.28 9.15 36.28
C ALA A 110 -16.66 7.69 36.55
N LEU A 111 -15.67 6.82 36.67
CA LEU A 111 -15.89 5.38 36.89
C LEU A 111 -15.28 4.92 38.21
N ALA A 112 -16.01 4.06 38.91
CA ALA A 112 -15.50 3.33 40.07
C ALA A 112 -14.54 2.21 39.62
N LYS A 113 -13.60 1.84 40.50
CA LYS A 113 -12.55 0.82 40.30
C LYS A 113 -13.11 -0.61 40.16
N ASP A 114 -13.99 -0.87 39.20
CA ASP A 114 -14.43 -2.24 38.92
C ASP A 114 -13.26 -3.03 38.32
N LYS A 115 -12.88 -4.13 38.99
CA LYS A 115 -11.81 -5.04 38.57
C LYS A 115 -12.15 -5.76 37.26
N SER A 116 -13.41 -5.81 36.82
CA SER A 116 -13.80 -6.42 35.53
C SER A 116 -13.15 -5.73 34.31
N SER A 117 -12.81 -4.44 34.45
CA SER A 117 -12.24 -3.59 33.40
C SER A 117 -10.77 -3.88 33.06
N THR A 118 -10.11 -4.76 33.82
CA THR A 118 -8.69 -5.08 33.63
C THR A 118 -8.48 -6.04 32.46
N VAL A 119 -9.40 -6.99 32.22
CA VAL A 119 -9.19 -8.05 31.21
C VAL A 119 -10.02 -7.85 29.95
N GLN A 120 -11.22 -7.26 30.03
CA GLN A 120 -12.12 -7.10 28.88
C GLN A 120 -12.24 -5.63 28.46
N THR A 121 -12.39 -5.39 27.15
CA THR A 121 -12.70 -4.06 26.62
C THR A 121 -14.07 -3.60 27.12
N GLN A 122 -14.09 -2.42 27.73
CA GLN A 122 -15.28 -1.72 28.19
C GLN A 122 -15.63 -0.61 27.20
N ASP A 123 -16.92 -0.34 27.05
CA ASP A 123 -17.44 0.82 26.32
C ASP A 123 -18.42 1.56 27.23
N VAL A 124 -18.03 2.73 27.70
CA VAL A 124 -18.79 3.49 28.70
C VAL A 124 -19.19 4.85 28.16
N THR A 125 -20.39 5.30 28.53
CA THR A 125 -20.91 6.62 28.20
C THR A 125 -21.20 7.38 29.48
N GLY A 126 -20.65 8.59 29.59
CA GLY A 126 -20.89 9.49 30.69
C GLY A 126 -22.25 10.21 30.61
N PRO A 127 -22.57 11.06 31.60
CA PRO A 127 -23.81 11.81 31.61
C PRO A 127 -23.87 12.80 30.43
N ALA A 128 -25.09 13.16 30.03
CA ALA A 128 -25.29 14.30 29.13
C ALA A 128 -24.98 15.60 29.86
N LEU A 129 -24.01 16.35 29.34
CA LEU A 129 -23.58 17.64 29.85
C LEU A 129 -24.18 18.75 28.99
N GLN A 130 -24.91 19.66 29.60
CA GLN A 130 -25.38 20.85 28.92
C GLN A 130 -24.22 21.85 28.84
N LEU A 131 -23.65 22.04 27.65
CA LEU A 131 -22.49 22.91 27.43
C LEU A 131 -22.87 24.12 26.58
N GLU A 132 -22.34 25.28 26.95
CA GLU A 132 -22.46 26.52 26.19
C GLU A 132 -21.25 26.70 25.26
N PRO A 133 -21.35 27.49 24.18
CA PRO A 133 -20.21 27.82 23.35
C PRO A 133 -19.11 28.48 24.19
N GLY A 134 -17.87 28.02 24.00
CA GLY A 134 -16.74 28.51 24.80
C GLY A 134 -15.55 27.54 24.85
N VAL A 135 -14.55 27.92 25.63
CA VAL A 135 -13.34 27.14 25.90
C VAL A 135 -13.45 26.56 27.30
N TYR A 136 -13.26 25.24 27.41
CA TYR A 136 -13.28 24.52 28.68
C TYR A 136 -11.89 23.94 28.94
N ALA A 137 -11.35 24.15 30.13
CA ALA A 137 -10.20 23.39 30.62
C ALA A 137 -10.57 21.91 30.57
N PHE A 138 -9.69 21.09 30.01
CA PHE A 138 -9.98 19.72 29.63
C PHE A 138 -8.87 18.81 30.16
N ARG A 139 -9.26 17.79 30.93
CA ARG A 139 -8.32 16.81 31.47
C ARG A 139 -8.86 15.39 31.34
N VAL A 140 -7.99 14.51 30.87
CA VAL A 140 -8.20 13.07 30.87
C VAL A 140 -7.09 12.40 31.65
N LYS A 141 -7.45 11.46 32.51
CA LYS A 141 -6.50 10.59 33.24
C LYS A 141 -6.87 9.14 32.97
N PHE A 142 -5.88 8.32 32.62
CA PHE A 142 -6.02 6.89 32.44
C PHE A 142 -4.97 6.18 33.30
N ASP A 143 -5.40 5.69 34.46
CA ASP A 143 -4.56 4.94 35.39
C ASP A 143 -4.49 3.49 34.91
N LEU A 144 -3.31 3.01 34.50
CA LEU A 144 -3.13 1.67 33.98
C LEU A 144 -3.11 0.65 35.12
N ASP A 145 -3.71 -0.51 34.91
CA ASP A 145 -3.73 -1.56 35.91
C ASP A 145 -2.31 -2.11 36.17
N PRO A 146 -1.82 -2.05 37.43
CA PRO A 146 -0.51 -2.58 37.79
C PRO A 146 -0.44 -4.11 37.81
N SER A 147 -1.58 -4.83 37.81
CA SER A 147 -1.60 -6.31 37.89
C SER A 147 -0.90 -6.99 36.72
N GLY A 148 -0.92 -6.35 35.54
CA GLY A 148 -0.40 -6.93 34.29
C GLY A 148 -1.27 -8.05 33.70
N GLU A 149 -2.46 -8.31 34.24
CA GLU A 149 -3.39 -9.34 33.72
C GLU A 149 -3.89 -9.00 32.30
N ALA A 150 -4.02 -7.71 32.00
CA ALA A 150 -4.40 -7.21 30.68
C ALA A 150 -3.30 -7.46 29.65
N LYS A 151 -3.59 -8.22 28.59
CA LYS A 151 -2.68 -8.36 27.44
C LYS A 151 -2.50 -7.06 26.67
N GLU A 152 -3.51 -6.19 26.72
CA GLU A 152 -3.55 -4.88 26.07
C GLU A 152 -4.08 -3.82 27.04
N ARG A 153 -3.58 -2.60 26.85
CA ARG A 153 -3.90 -1.39 27.61
C ARG A 153 -4.38 -0.37 26.60
N ARG A 154 -5.70 -0.20 26.52
CA ARG A 154 -6.36 0.55 25.46
C ARG A 154 -7.17 1.69 26.09
N PHE A 155 -7.13 2.86 25.46
CA PHE A 155 -8.01 3.97 25.76
C PHE A 155 -8.31 4.76 24.49
N GLU A 156 -9.58 5.12 24.28
CA GLU A 156 -10.05 5.88 23.14
C GLU A 156 -11.27 6.72 23.54
N LEU A 157 -11.14 8.05 23.43
CA LEU A 157 -12.20 8.98 23.79
C LEU A 157 -13.05 9.39 22.58
N HIS A 158 -14.36 9.39 22.79
CA HIS A 158 -15.39 9.79 21.86
C HIS A 158 -16.29 10.87 22.45
N TRP A 159 -16.98 11.58 21.57
CA TRP A 159 -18.05 12.49 21.94
C TRP A 159 -19.23 12.39 20.97
N GLN A 160 -20.39 12.84 21.43
CA GLN A 160 -21.56 13.13 20.62
C GLN A 160 -22.19 14.43 21.11
N GLY A 161 -22.89 15.13 20.23
CA GLY A 161 -23.47 16.42 20.54
C GLY A 161 -24.51 16.85 19.51
N PRO A 162 -24.96 18.11 19.58
CA PRO A 162 -26.02 18.60 18.70
C PRO A 162 -25.64 18.48 17.22
N GLY A 163 -26.40 17.67 16.48
CA GLY A 163 -26.24 17.53 15.02
C GLY A 163 -25.13 16.58 14.56
N PHE A 164 -24.54 15.76 15.44
CA PHE A 164 -23.58 14.73 15.03
C PHE A 164 -23.62 13.47 15.90
N ALA A 165 -23.37 12.33 15.28
CA ALA A 165 -23.29 11.03 15.94
C ALA A 165 -21.96 10.82 16.68
N ARG A 166 -21.90 9.77 17.51
CA ARG A 166 -20.70 9.40 18.27
C ARG A 166 -19.46 9.25 17.38
N GLU A 167 -18.41 9.97 17.70
CA GLU A 167 -17.13 9.97 16.96
C GLU A 167 -15.94 10.24 17.87
N PRO A 168 -14.70 9.84 17.48
CA PRO A 168 -13.48 10.35 18.10
C PRO A 168 -13.45 11.88 18.00
N ILE A 169 -12.97 12.54 19.05
CA ILE A 169 -12.92 14.00 19.08
C ILE A 169 -11.85 14.49 18.10
N PRO A 170 -12.19 15.28 17.07
CA PRO A 170 -11.20 15.78 16.13
C PRO A 170 -10.18 16.73 16.77
N ASN A 171 -8.93 16.67 16.32
CA ASN A 171 -7.81 17.42 16.91
C ASN A 171 -8.02 18.94 16.99
N PHE A 172 -8.76 19.52 16.05
CA PHE A 172 -8.96 20.97 15.94
C PHE A 172 -9.92 21.54 16.99
N PHE A 173 -10.56 20.67 17.79
CA PHE A 173 -11.28 21.08 18.99
C PHE A 173 -10.38 21.20 20.22
N PHE A 174 -9.16 20.65 20.17
CA PHE A 174 -8.22 20.68 21.28
C PHE A 174 -7.16 21.75 21.12
N GLY A 175 -6.74 22.32 22.25
CA GLY A 175 -5.57 23.18 22.29
C GLY A 175 -4.90 23.25 23.66
N HIS A 176 -3.72 23.85 23.69
CA HIS A 176 -2.91 24.08 24.88
C HIS A 176 -2.40 25.52 24.91
N LEU A 177 -2.00 26.00 26.09
CA LEU A 177 -1.31 27.28 26.22
C LEU A 177 0.20 27.10 25.99
N PRO A 178 0.89 28.05 25.33
CA PRO A 178 2.33 27.99 25.10
C PRO A 178 3.16 27.72 26.36
N GLU A 179 2.77 28.29 27.50
CA GLU A 179 3.53 28.12 28.75
C GLU A 179 3.39 26.73 29.34
N GLN A 180 2.23 26.08 29.17
CA GLN A 180 2.07 24.68 29.58
C GLN A 180 3.02 23.77 28.78
N ARG A 181 3.27 24.06 27.49
CA ARG A 181 4.21 23.32 26.63
C ARG A 181 5.66 23.54 27.03
N LYS A 182 6.03 24.79 27.34
CA LYS A 182 7.38 25.18 27.76
C LYS A 182 7.85 24.43 29.00
N ASP A 183 6.98 24.31 30.01
CA ASP A 183 7.31 23.67 31.28
C ASP A 183 7.25 22.12 31.23
N THR A 184 6.81 21.53 30.12
CA THR A 184 6.59 20.08 29.98
C THR A 184 7.29 19.49 28.75
N VAL A 185 6.67 19.64 27.58
CA VAL A 185 7.10 19.04 26.31
C VAL A 185 8.48 19.53 25.92
N ASP A 186 8.75 20.84 26.01
CA ASP A 186 10.03 21.42 25.59
C ASP A 186 11.21 20.92 26.43
N GLN A 187 10.98 20.55 27.69
CA GLN A 187 12.00 19.92 28.55
C GLN A 187 12.24 18.46 28.19
N SER A 188 11.22 17.74 27.71
CA SER A 188 11.31 16.32 27.32
C SER A 188 11.89 16.11 25.91
N LEU A 189 11.69 17.08 25.02
CA LEU A 189 11.99 17.01 23.59
C LEU A 189 13.47 16.71 23.24
N PRO A 190 14.49 17.29 23.91
CA PRO A 190 15.88 17.10 23.52
C PRO A 190 16.35 15.65 23.59
N ALA A 191 15.94 14.89 24.61
CA ALA A 191 16.34 13.49 24.75
C ALA A 191 15.70 12.58 23.68
N ASP A 192 14.42 12.81 23.35
CA ASP A 192 13.73 12.04 22.32
C ASP A 192 14.30 12.37 20.92
N HIS A 193 14.62 13.65 20.68
CA HIS A 193 15.33 14.08 19.47
C HIS A 193 16.75 13.47 19.41
N GLY A 194 17.46 13.46 20.53
CA GLY A 194 18.80 12.88 20.62
C GLY A 194 18.83 11.40 20.32
N ARG A 195 17.81 10.64 20.75
CA ARG A 195 17.64 9.23 20.38
C ARG A 195 17.48 9.08 18.87
N PHE A 196 16.59 9.87 18.27
CA PHE A 196 16.37 9.85 16.82
C PHE A 196 17.67 10.11 16.06
N LEU A 197 18.41 11.17 16.42
CA LEU A 197 19.71 11.51 15.83
C LEU A 197 20.75 10.41 16.04
N PHE A 198 20.80 9.81 17.23
CA PHE A 198 21.73 8.72 17.55
C PHE A 198 21.53 7.50 16.63
N GLU A 199 20.28 7.15 16.34
CA GLU A 199 19.95 6.11 15.37
C GLU A 199 20.31 6.55 13.94
N GLU A 200 19.96 7.77 13.55
CA GLU A 200 20.19 8.27 12.19
C GLU A 200 21.66 8.46 11.80
N PHE A 201 22.51 8.85 12.75
CA PHE A 201 23.96 8.88 12.56
C PHE A 201 24.60 7.48 12.62
N GLY A 202 23.83 6.45 12.98
CA GLY A 202 24.32 5.07 13.04
C GLY A 202 25.36 4.85 14.13
N CYS A 203 25.27 5.57 15.26
CA CYS A 203 26.26 5.51 16.34
C CYS A 203 26.56 4.07 16.81
N LYS A 204 25.53 3.22 16.83
CA LYS A 204 25.63 1.80 17.22
C LYS A 204 26.48 0.95 16.27
N ASN A 205 26.71 1.39 15.03
CA ASN A 205 27.47 0.64 14.02
C ASN A 205 28.98 0.62 14.33
N CYS A 206 29.48 1.61 15.07
CA CYS A 206 30.86 1.62 15.53
C CYS A 206 30.95 1.25 17.01
N HIS A 207 29.97 1.71 17.79
CA HIS A 207 29.85 1.39 19.21
C HIS A 207 28.99 0.15 19.41
N HIS A 208 29.49 -1.01 18.98
CA HIS A 208 28.68 -2.23 19.03
C HIS A 208 28.27 -2.58 20.47
N PRO A 209 26.97 -2.74 20.76
CA PRO A 209 26.53 -3.32 22.01
C PRO A 209 26.99 -4.78 22.08
N LYS A 210 27.26 -5.29 23.29
CA LYS A 210 27.49 -6.73 23.45
C LYS A 210 26.21 -7.51 23.10
N ALA A 211 26.34 -8.77 22.68
CA ALA A 211 25.19 -9.57 22.23
C ALA A 211 24.07 -9.68 23.30
N ASP A 212 24.43 -9.62 24.58
CA ASP A 212 23.52 -9.68 25.73
C ASP A 212 22.91 -8.32 26.12
N ASP A 213 23.36 -7.21 25.53
CA ASP A 213 22.94 -5.86 25.91
C ASP A 213 21.53 -5.50 25.40
N ALA A 214 20.59 -5.34 26.34
CA ALA A 214 19.20 -4.98 26.08
C ALA A 214 19.04 -3.56 25.51
N VAL A 215 19.96 -2.64 25.81
CA VAL A 215 19.96 -1.27 25.28
C VAL A 215 20.21 -1.30 23.78
N GLY A 216 21.27 -2.01 23.39
CA GLY A 216 21.71 -2.12 22.00
C GLY A 216 20.69 -2.74 21.05
N ARG A 217 19.92 -3.72 21.54
CA ARG A 217 18.85 -4.39 20.77
C ARG A 217 17.69 -3.46 20.43
N GLY A 218 17.49 -2.39 21.20
CA GLY A 218 16.38 -1.46 21.04
C GLY A 218 16.57 -0.39 19.96
N PHE A 219 17.76 -0.26 19.36
CA PHE A 219 18.02 0.74 18.33
C PHE A 219 17.84 0.18 16.93
N VAL A 220 17.29 0.98 16.02
CA VAL A 220 17.24 0.61 14.59
C VAL A 220 18.65 0.59 14.00
N ASN A 221 18.93 -0.35 13.08
CA ASN A 221 20.21 -0.41 12.36
C ASN A 221 20.14 0.39 11.06
N ARG A 222 20.81 1.54 11.00
CA ARG A 222 20.88 2.34 9.78
C ARG A 222 22.12 1.93 9.00
N THR A 223 21.93 1.48 7.76
CA THR A 223 23.03 1.06 6.88
C THR A 223 23.23 2.03 5.72
N GLY A 224 24.44 2.07 5.20
CA GLY A 224 24.76 2.69 3.93
C GLY A 224 24.37 1.81 2.74
N PRO A 225 24.42 2.34 1.51
CA PRO A 225 24.23 1.55 0.29
C PRO A 225 25.25 0.42 0.19
N ASP A 226 24.83 -0.70 -0.41
CA ASP A 226 25.74 -1.77 -0.82
C ASP A 226 26.77 -1.20 -1.80
N LEU A 227 28.05 -1.45 -1.54
CA LEU A 227 29.20 -1.00 -2.34
C LEU A 227 29.84 -2.12 -3.16
N SER A 228 29.33 -3.35 -3.08
CA SER A 228 29.88 -4.55 -3.75
C SER A 228 30.01 -4.39 -5.26
N GLU A 229 29.21 -3.50 -5.86
CA GLU A 229 29.25 -3.16 -7.28
C GLU A 229 29.16 -1.63 -7.47
N VAL A 230 29.88 -0.85 -6.67
CA VAL A 230 29.86 0.63 -6.79
C VAL A 230 30.58 1.13 -8.03
N GLY A 231 31.64 0.45 -8.49
CA GLY A 231 32.43 0.85 -9.66
C GLY A 231 31.60 0.96 -10.94
N LYS A 232 30.56 0.13 -11.10
CA LYS A 232 29.68 0.15 -12.28
C LYS A 232 28.56 1.19 -12.21
N ARG A 233 28.45 1.91 -11.07
CA ARG A 233 27.36 2.85 -10.79
C ARG A 233 27.83 4.28 -10.63
N VAL A 234 29.10 4.49 -10.27
CA VAL A 234 29.62 5.80 -9.88
C VAL A 234 30.95 6.06 -10.56
N TYR A 235 31.16 7.27 -11.07
CA TYR A 235 32.44 7.66 -11.64
C TYR A 235 33.54 7.81 -10.57
N PRO A 236 34.80 7.46 -10.87
CA PRO A 236 35.89 7.45 -9.89
C PRO A 236 36.27 8.85 -9.38
N GLY A 237 36.21 9.89 -10.21
CA GLY A 237 36.44 11.27 -9.79
C GLY A 237 35.36 11.79 -8.83
N TRP A 238 34.10 11.40 -9.04
CA TRP A 238 33.03 11.66 -8.07
C TRP A 238 33.26 10.92 -6.76
N LEU A 239 33.72 9.66 -6.79
CA LEU A 239 34.04 8.90 -5.58
C LEU A 239 35.15 9.58 -4.78
N ASP A 240 36.22 10.06 -5.43
CA ASP A 240 37.28 10.80 -4.74
C ASP A 240 36.76 12.08 -4.09
N ALA A 241 35.99 12.89 -4.83
CA ALA A 241 35.38 14.11 -4.30
C ALA A 241 34.43 13.83 -3.11
N TRP A 242 33.61 12.79 -3.22
CA TRP A 242 32.69 12.37 -2.17
C TRP A 242 33.43 11.88 -0.92
N LEU A 243 34.50 11.11 -1.08
CA LEU A 243 35.30 10.63 0.05
C LEU A 243 36.13 11.76 0.69
N ALA A 244 36.47 12.82 -0.06
CA ALA A 244 37.21 13.95 0.47
C ALA A 244 36.37 14.71 1.52
N ASP A 245 35.13 15.03 1.17
CA ASP A 245 34.17 15.64 2.09
C ASP A 245 32.73 15.47 1.56
N PRO A 246 31.99 14.46 2.04
CA PRO A 246 30.61 14.22 1.61
C PRO A 246 29.69 15.43 1.77
N THR A 247 29.99 16.28 2.76
CA THR A 247 29.13 17.38 3.21
C THR A 247 29.18 18.57 2.26
N LYS A 248 30.31 18.74 1.55
CA LYS A 248 30.46 19.72 0.47
C LYS A 248 29.59 19.40 -0.73
N MET A 249 29.36 18.10 -0.99
CA MET A 249 28.51 17.66 -2.09
C MET A 249 27.04 17.55 -1.68
N ARG A 250 26.78 17.14 -0.43
CA ARG A 250 25.45 17.01 0.15
C ARG A 250 25.47 17.44 1.62
N PRO A 251 25.07 18.68 1.94
CA PRO A 251 25.18 19.25 3.29
C PRO A 251 24.56 18.40 4.41
N ASN A 252 23.45 17.70 4.12
CA ASN A 252 22.70 16.88 5.09
C ASN A 252 23.02 15.38 5.00
N THR A 253 24.15 14.99 4.42
CA THR A 253 24.54 13.59 4.36
C THR A 253 24.85 13.03 5.76
N THR A 254 24.48 11.77 5.99
CA THR A 254 24.80 11.05 7.24
C THR A 254 26.14 10.35 7.17
N MET A 255 26.80 10.36 6.01
CA MET A 255 28.13 9.80 5.84
C MET A 255 29.17 10.77 6.40
N PRO A 256 29.98 10.37 7.40
CA PRO A 256 30.99 11.23 7.98
C PRO A 256 32.19 11.39 7.04
N LYS A 257 32.94 12.49 7.21
CA LYS A 257 34.28 12.63 6.65
C LYS A 257 35.25 11.71 7.41
N LEU A 258 36.02 10.91 6.67
CA LEU A 258 36.91 9.88 7.21
C LEU A 258 38.40 10.11 6.94
N PHE A 259 38.74 11.03 6.03
CA PHE A 259 40.12 11.30 5.63
C PHE A 259 40.50 12.74 5.96
N THR A 260 41.78 12.93 6.29
CA THR A 260 42.38 14.26 6.46
C THR A 260 42.58 14.97 5.13
N ASP A 261 42.75 16.30 5.18
CA ASP A 261 43.01 17.11 3.98
C ASP A 261 44.50 17.17 3.60
N ASP A 262 45.37 16.45 4.31
CA ASP A 262 46.82 16.36 4.06
C ASP A 262 47.19 15.29 3.02
N ASP A 263 48.48 15.23 2.66
CA ASP A 263 48.99 14.28 1.64
C ASP A 263 48.75 12.81 2.03
N VAL A 264 48.72 12.49 3.34
CA VAL A 264 48.38 11.15 3.86
C VAL A 264 46.91 10.83 3.60
N GLY A 265 46.00 11.73 3.98
CA GLY A 265 44.57 11.54 3.75
C GLY A 265 44.21 11.45 2.27
N HIS A 266 44.90 12.20 1.40
CA HIS A 266 44.76 12.08 -0.04
C HIS A 266 45.21 10.69 -0.56
N ALA A 267 46.34 10.16 -0.09
CA ALA A 267 46.83 8.84 -0.49
C ALA A 267 45.88 7.71 -0.01
N GLU A 268 45.41 7.77 1.23
CA GLU A 268 44.43 6.80 1.77
C GLU A 268 43.11 6.84 1.00
N ARG A 269 42.59 8.05 0.72
CA ARG A 269 41.36 8.26 -0.05
C ARG A 269 41.51 7.71 -1.47
N TYR A 270 42.62 8.01 -2.13
CA TYR A 270 42.93 7.50 -3.46
C TYR A 270 42.95 5.96 -3.45
N ALA A 271 43.59 5.32 -2.47
CA ALA A 271 43.62 3.87 -2.31
C ALA A 271 42.20 3.27 -2.23
N VAL A 272 41.35 3.83 -1.36
CA VAL A 272 39.96 3.40 -1.19
C VAL A 272 39.17 3.60 -2.47
N GLY A 273 39.31 4.76 -3.12
CA GLY A 273 38.68 5.08 -4.40
C GLY A 273 39.05 4.07 -5.50
N GLN A 274 40.34 3.70 -5.62
CA GLN A 274 40.81 2.72 -6.60
C GLN A 274 40.24 1.32 -6.36
N TYR A 275 40.15 0.88 -5.10
CA TYR A 275 39.53 -0.40 -4.79
C TYR A 275 38.03 -0.38 -5.11
N LEU A 276 37.29 0.62 -4.64
CA LEU A 276 35.85 0.76 -4.89
C LEU A 276 35.51 0.87 -6.38
N ALA A 277 36.27 1.64 -7.16
CA ALA A 277 36.09 1.77 -8.60
C ALA A 277 36.33 0.44 -9.35
N SER A 278 37.11 -0.49 -8.78
CA SER A 278 37.31 -1.82 -9.34
C SER A 278 36.16 -2.80 -9.09
N LEU A 279 35.24 -2.49 -8.18
CA LEU A 279 34.14 -3.38 -7.78
C LEU A 279 32.99 -3.35 -8.80
N GLY A 280 32.74 -4.49 -9.47
CA GLY A 280 31.65 -4.65 -10.43
C GLY A 280 31.93 -4.13 -11.84
N GLY A 281 33.17 -3.69 -12.12
CA GLY A 281 33.60 -3.10 -13.40
C GLY A 281 33.47 -1.58 -13.42
N ALA A 282 34.40 -0.88 -14.07
CA ALA A 282 34.42 0.59 -14.08
C ALA A 282 33.29 1.17 -14.95
N LEU A 283 32.61 2.20 -14.44
CA LEU A 283 31.64 2.97 -15.21
C LEU A 283 32.36 3.70 -16.35
N THR A 284 32.03 3.34 -17.58
CA THR A 284 32.57 4.00 -18.77
C THR A 284 31.90 5.35 -18.98
N PRO A 285 32.65 6.43 -19.22
CA PRO A 285 32.08 7.73 -19.56
C PRO A 285 31.20 7.60 -20.81
N SER A 286 29.92 7.89 -20.67
CA SER A 286 29.02 7.93 -21.82
C SER A 286 29.37 9.16 -22.66
N LYS A 287 29.53 9.00 -23.99
CA LYS A 287 29.58 10.16 -24.89
C LYS A 287 28.28 10.92 -24.71
N VAL A 288 28.34 12.21 -24.37
CA VAL A 288 27.14 13.05 -24.26
C VAL A 288 26.37 12.90 -25.58
N PRO A 289 25.15 12.36 -25.58
CA PRO A 289 24.40 12.19 -26.82
C PRO A 289 24.21 13.56 -27.46
N THR A 290 24.36 13.65 -28.79
CA THR A 290 23.82 14.78 -29.53
C THR A 290 22.35 14.91 -29.15
N ILE A 291 21.95 16.04 -28.57
CA ILE A 291 20.58 16.22 -28.06
C ILE A 291 19.62 16.17 -29.25
N SER A 292 19.03 15.01 -29.49
CA SER A 292 17.99 14.82 -30.48
C SER A 292 16.66 15.38 -29.97
N ASN A 293 15.69 15.60 -30.87
CA ASN A 293 14.35 16.01 -30.47
C ASN A 293 13.70 15.03 -29.49
N ASP A 294 13.96 13.72 -29.64
CA ASP A 294 13.47 12.68 -28.73
C ASP A 294 14.08 12.81 -27.33
N TRP A 295 15.36 13.19 -27.24
CA TRP A 295 16.03 13.42 -25.97
C TRP A 295 15.44 14.63 -25.24
N SER A 296 15.20 15.73 -25.95
CA SER A 296 14.55 16.93 -25.41
C SER A 296 13.14 16.62 -24.89
N LYS A 297 12.34 15.87 -25.65
CA LYS A 297 11.00 15.44 -25.24
C LYS A 297 11.02 14.55 -23.99
N SER A 298 11.97 13.61 -23.94
CA SER A 298 12.20 12.72 -22.80
C SER A 298 12.57 13.50 -21.53
N MET A 299 13.42 14.53 -21.64
CA MET A 299 13.75 15.40 -20.49
C MET A 299 12.55 16.24 -20.02
N ALA A 300 11.76 16.78 -20.95
CA ALA A 300 10.55 17.54 -20.59
C ALA A 300 9.51 16.66 -19.88
N ASN A 301 9.35 15.41 -20.32
CA ASN A 301 8.53 14.42 -19.62
C ASN A 301 9.10 14.11 -18.22
N GLY A 302 10.43 13.94 -18.11
CA GLY A 302 11.11 13.70 -16.84
C GLY A 302 10.90 14.84 -15.84
N GLU A 303 10.92 16.09 -16.29
CA GLU A 303 10.62 17.26 -15.47
C GLU A 303 9.20 17.22 -14.91
N LYS A 304 8.21 16.93 -15.77
CA LYS A 304 6.82 16.78 -15.38
C LYS A 304 6.62 15.65 -14.37
N LEU A 305 7.25 14.49 -14.61
CA LEU A 305 7.19 13.33 -13.72
C LEU A 305 7.82 13.62 -12.34
N PHE A 306 8.93 14.37 -12.30
CA PHE A 306 9.59 14.73 -11.05
C PHE A 306 8.64 15.45 -10.09
N THR A 307 7.81 16.35 -10.62
CA THR A 307 6.79 17.07 -9.85
C THR A 307 5.59 16.18 -9.54
N LEU A 308 5.00 15.52 -10.54
CA LEU A 308 3.73 14.81 -10.39
C LEU A 308 3.80 13.47 -9.65
N THR A 309 4.91 12.73 -9.78
CA THR A 309 5.07 11.43 -9.13
C THR A 309 5.36 11.55 -7.63
N GLY A 310 5.74 12.75 -7.16
CA GLY A 310 6.01 13.07 -5.76
C GLY A 310 7.49 13.21 -5.40
N CYS A 311 8.41 13.16 -6.38
CA CYS A 311 9.85 13.35 -6.11
C CYS A 311 10.12 14.73 -5.50
N ALA A 312 9.43 15.76 -6.01
CA ALA A 312 9.57 17.14 -5.54
C ALA A 312 9.17 17.37 -4.07
N ALA A 313 8.33 16.50 -3.48
CA ALA A 313 7.95 16.60 -2.06
C ALA A 313 9.11 16.21 -1.12
N CYS A 314 10.04 15.39 -1.60
CA CYS A 314 11.24 15.00 -0.87
C CYS A 314 12.49 15.72 -1.40
N HIS A 315 12.54 16.10 -2.68
CA HIS A 315 13.70 16.70 -3.33
C HIS A 315 13.35 18.12 -3.79
N GLY A 316 13.97 19.15 -3.19
CA GLY A 316 13.75 20.55 -3.60
C GLY A 316 14.26 20.85 -5.02
N LYS A 317 14.02 22.07 -5.52
CA LYS A 317 14.45 22.58 -6.85
C LYS A 317 15.98 22.80 -6.97
N GLN A 318 16.81 21.98 -6.33
CA GLN A 318 18.27 22.07 -6.39
C GLN A 318 18.87 21.31 -7.59
N LEU A 319 18.27 21.44 -8.78
CA LEU A 319 18.96 21.09 -10.03
C LEU A 319 19.92 22.19 -10.50
N ALA A 320 20.23 23.16 -9.63
CA ALA A 320 21.16 24.26 -9.87
C ALA A 320 22.61 23.76 -9.94
N GLY A 321 22.93 23.10 -11.04
CA GLY A 321 24.24 23.15 -11.66
C GLY A 321 24.00 23.70 -13.06
N THR A 322 24.06 25.04 -13.19
CA THR A 322 24.06 25.88 -14.42
C THR A 322 23.17 27.14 -14.28
N ALA A 323 23.43 27.99 -13.29
CA ALA A 323 23.36 29.43 -13.61
C ALA A 323 24.73 29.76 -14.21
N LYS A 324 24.76 30.25 -15.47
CA LYS A 324 25.93 30.99 -15.94
C LYS A 324 26.08 32.15 -14.97
N LYS A 325 27.26 32.31 -14.37
CA LYS A 325 27.63 33.53 -13.65
C LYS A 325 27.41 34.71 -14.59
N ASN A 326 26.32 35.43 -14.43
CA ASN A 326 26.26 36.81 -14.84
C ASN A 326 26.78 37.61 -13.64
N GLU A 327 27.79 38.44 -13.84
CA GLU A 327 28.49 39.15 -12.75
C GLU A 327 27.61 40.22 -12.05
N ASP A 328 26.37 40.42 -12.50
CA ASP A 328 25.50 41.53 -12.07
C ASP A 328 24.23 41.12 -11.30
N ASP A 329 23.95 39.82 -11.05
CA ASP A 329 22.78 39.40 -10.26
C ASP A 329 23.16 39.15 -8.78
N ASP A 330 22.82 40.10 -7.91
CA ASP A 330 22.96 40.01 -6.43
C ASP A 330 22.11 38.89 -5.78
N ASP A 331 21.22 38.27 -6.58
CA ASP A 331 20.33 37.16 -6.22
C ASP A 331 21.02 35.78 -6.30
N ASP A 332 22.25 35.70 -6.82
CA ASP A 332 23.00 34.44 -7.04
C ASP A 332 23.77 33.96 -5.79
N LYS A 333 23.43 34.49 -4.60
CA LYS A 333 23.92 33.95 -3.34
C LYS A 333 23.35 32.55 -3.17
N PRO A 334 24.16 31.50 -2.91
CA PRO A 334 23.64 30.19 -2.58
C PRO A 334 22.62 30.38 -1.45
N VAL A 335 21.37 29.96 -1.69
CA VAL A 335 20.29 30.05 -0.71
C VAL A 335 20.85 29.56 0.62
N LYS A 336 20.99 30.46 1.60
CA LYS A 336 21.47 30.10 2.93
C LYS A 336 20.51 29.03 3.44
N PHE A 337 21.04 27.84 3.69
CA PHE A 337 20.29 26.73 4.21
C PHE A 337 19.84 27.09 5.63
N GLU A 338 18.54 27.39 5.80
CA GLU A 338 17.98 27.71 7.10
C GLU A 338 18.00 26.44 7.99
N PRO A 339 18.45 26.49 9.26
CA PRO A 339 18.56 25.33 10.17
C PRO A 339 17.28 24.49 10.29
N SER A 340 16.13 25.13 10.03
CA SER A 340 14.80 24.54 10.00
C SER A 340 14.60 23.51 8.87
N SER A 341 15.49 23.47 7.86
CA SER A 341 15.50 22.51 6.75
C SER A 341 16.32 21.23 7.02
N SER A 342 16.83 21.06 8.25
CA SER A 342 17.63 19.88 8.60
C SER A 342 16.87 18.56 8.37
N LEU A 343 17.61 17.57 7.86
CA LEU A 343 17.12 16.21 7.61
C LEU A 343 16.46 15.53 8.83
N PHE A 344 16.79 16.01 10.03
CA PHE A 344 16.40 15.40 11.29
C PHE A 344 15.51 16.30 12.15
N GLY A 345 15.19 17.50 11.67
CA GLY A 345 14.40 18.49 12.40
C GLY A 345 13.09 17.93 12.91
N LEU A 346 12.74 18.21 14.15
CA LEU A 346 11.38 18.05 14.65
C LEU A 346 10.58 19.23 14.07
N GLY A 347 9.67 18.96 13.14
CA GLY A 347 8.80 19.98 12.56
C GLY A 347 8.11 20.78 13.68
N SER A 348 8.02 22.09 13.50
CA SER A 348 7.06 22.90 14.26
C SER A 348 5.69 22.81 13.60
N GLU A 349 4.65 23.31 14.28
CA GLU A 349 3.27 23.40 13.76
C GLU A 349 3.14 24.10 12.39
N THR A 350 4.19 24.78 11.91
CA THR A 350 4.29 25.42 10.58
C THR A 350 5.65 25.15 9.89
N GLY A 351 6.46 24.22 10.40
CA GLY A 351 7.89 24.10 10.09
C GLY A 351 8.23 23.45 8.74
N PRO A 352 9.46 23.65 8.22
CA PRO A 352 9.81 23.31 6.85
C PRO A 352 9.77 21.82 6.57
N GLN A 353 9.36 21.47 5.36
CA GLN A 353 9.54 20.13 4.83
C GLN A 353 11.04 19.87 4.66
N ALA A 354 11.58 18.91 5.40
CA ALA A 354 12.95 18.46 5.17
C ALA A 354 13.07 17.95 3.73
N THR A 355 13.93 18.57 2.93
CA THR A 355 14.20 18.16 1.55
C THR A 355 15.63 17.61 1.41
N TYR A 356 15.79 16.64 0.51
CA TYR A 356 17.05 16.01 0.18
C TYR A 356 17.64 16.65 -1.07
N ALA A 357 18.82 17.24 -0.92
CA ALA A 357 19.64 17.67 -2.05
C ALA A 357 20.05 16.46 -2.91
N LEU A 358 19.80 16.54 -4.21
CA LEU A 358 20.26 15.52 -5.17
C LEU A 358 21.73 15.72 -5.56
N GLY A 359 22.18 16.98 -5.60
CA GLY A 359 23.48 17.40 -6.13
C GLY A 359 23.56 17.25 -7.66
N GLY A 360 24.75 17.43 -8.23
CA GLY A 360 25.03 17.19 -9.65
C GLY A 360 25.06 15.71 -10.02
N LEU A 361 23.89 15.07 -10.15
CA LEU A 361 23.78 13.63 -10.45
C LEU A 361 24.48 13.23 -11.77
N GLY A 362 24.56 14.13 -12.75
CA GLY A 362 25.30 13.93 -13.99
C GLY A 362 26.83 13.88 -13.82
N SER A 363 27.36 14.39 -12.70
CA SER A 363 28.76 14.16 -12.32
C SER A 363 28.94 12.85 -11.57
N LYS A 364 27.87 12.22 -11.07
CA LYS A 364 27.92 10.98 -10.30
C LYS A 364 27.84 9.72 -11.17
N THR A 365 26.91 9.68 -12.11
CA THR A 365 26.50 8.44 -12.79
C THR A 365 26.07 8.70 -14.24
N THR A 366 25.57 7.68 -14.95
CA THR A 366 24.95 7.83 -16.27
C THR A 366 23.42 7.76 -16.18
N PRO A 367 22.68 8.25 -17.18
CA PRO A 367 21.23 8.06 -17.27
C PRO A 367 20.81 6.59 -17.16
N GLU A 368 21.55 5.66 -17.79
CA GLU A 368 21.20 4.24 -17.81
C GLU A 368 21.35 3.58 -16.43
N GLN A 369 22.39 3.96 -15.68
CA GLN A 369 22.58 3.46 -14.32
C GLN A 369 21.61 4.12 -13.34
N LEU A 370 21.30 5.41 -13.52
CA LEU A 370 20.28 6.08 -12.71
C LEU A 370 18.88 5.50 -12.97
N GLN A 371 18.52 5.19 -14.22
CA GLN A 371 17.27 4.49 -14.56
C GLN A 371 17.15 3.17 -13.79
N LYS A 372 18.18 2.32 -13.84
CA LYS A 372 18.22 1.05 -13.09
C LYS A 372 18.04 1.25 -11.59
N TYR A 373 18.67 2.30 -11.03
CA TYR A 373 18.49 2.65 -9.63
C TYR A 373 17.06 3.10 -9.31
N LEU A 374 16.46 3.95 -10.15
CA LEU A 374 15.11 4.49 -9.93
C LEU A 374 14.01 3.42 -9.99
N LEU A 375 14.23 2.32 -10.71
CA LEU A 375 13.31 1.18 -10.76
C LEU A 375 13.22 0.42 -9.44
N ASP A 376 14.33 0.28 -8.70
CA ASP A 376 14.35 -0.34 -7.38
C ASP A 376 15.52 0.17 -6.50
N PRO A 377 15.35 1.34 -5.84
CA PRO A 377 16.38 1.91 -4.98
C PRO A 377 16.72 1.04 -3.75
N LEU A 378 15.75 0.28 -3.25
CA LEU A 378 15.88 -0.53 -2.03
C LEU A 378 16.81 -1.73 -2.22
N LYS A 379 16.95 -2.22 -3.46
CA LYS A 379 17.98 -3.22 -3.81
C LYS A 379 19.40 -2.72 -3.53
N THR A 380 19.63 -1.42 -3.70
CA THR A 380 20.93 -0.79 -3.41
C THR A 380 21.08 -0.43 -1.93
N ASN A 381 20.01 0.05 -1.29
CA ASN A 381 20.02 0.34 0.14
C ASN A 381 18.69 -0.10 0.77
N PRO A 382 18.65 -1.29 1.39
CA PRO A 382 17.44 -1.82 2.02
C PRO A 382 16.86 -0.90 3.11
N HIS A 383 17.71 -0.20 3.87
CA HIS A 383 17.31 0.78 4.88
C HIS A 383 17.28 2.22 4.34
N GLY A 384 17.42 2.39 3.01
CA GLY A 384 17.50 3.67 2.35
C GLY A 384 16.22 4.49 2.48
N ARG A 385 16.36 5.82 2.41
CA ARG A 385 15.22 6.73 2.40
C ARG A 385 14.63 6.96 1.02
N MET A 386 15.37 6.66 -0.04
CA MET A 386 14.84 6.69 -1.40
C MET A 386 13.94 5.46 -1.58
N PRO A 387 12.62 5.65 -1.72
CA PRO A 387 11.68 4.55 -1.86
C PRO A 387 11.59 4.08 -3.31
N ASN A 388 11.01 2.91 -3.52
CA ASN A 388 10.52 2.53 -4.84
C ASN A 388 9.26 3.34 -5.16
N MET A 389 9.32 4.15 -6.22
CA MET A 389 8.23 5.02 -6.68
C MET A 389 7.31 4.32 -7.70
N GLN A 390 7.46 3.00 -7.88
CA GLN A 390 6.68 2.16 -8.79
C GLN A 390 6.75 2.65 -10.24
N LEU A 391 7.93 3.13 -10.66
CA LEU A 391 8.17 3.68 -12.00
C LEU A 391 8.15 2.58 -13.06
N LYS A 392 7.58 2.90 -14.22
CA LYS A 392 7.77 2.11 -15.44
C LYS A 392 9.16 2.40 -16.04
N ASP A 393 9.61 1.53 -16.93
CA ASP A 393 10.94 1.64 -17.54
C ASP A 393 11.14 2.97 -18.32
N ASP A 394 10.13 3.37 -19.08
CA ASP A 394 10.11 4.64 -19.82
C ASP A 394 10.08 5.87 -18.91
N GLU A 395 9.28 5.83 -17.85
CA GLU A 395 9.21 6.89 -16.83
C GLU A 395 10.56 7.04 -16.10
N ALA A 396 11.17 5.93 -15.70
CA ALA A 396 12.48 5.91 -15.04
C ALA A 396 13.58 6.44 -15.96
N ARG A 397 13.53 6.13 -17.26
CA ARG A 397 14.46 6.66 -18.26
C ARG A 397 14.31 8.18 -18.43
N ASP A 398 13.09 8.67 -18.59
CA ASP A 398 12.80 10.09 -18.78
C ASP A 398 13.25 10.90 -17.55
N LEU A 399 12.95 10.43 -16.34
CA LEU A 399 13.45 10.99 -15.09
C LEU A 399 14.98 10.95 -15.00
N ALA A 400 15.60 9.83 -15.34
CA ALA A 400 17.04 9.68 -15.24
C ALA A 400 17.79 10.65 -16.16
N ARG A 401 17.30 10.85 -17.39
CA ARG A 401 17.86 11.82 -18.34
C ARG A 401 17.70 13.25 -17.85
N TYR A 402 16.52 13.60 -17.35
CA TYR A 402 16.25 14.91 -16.76
C TYR A 402 17.20 15.20 -15.58
N LEU A 403 17.34 14.26 -14.64
CA LEU A 403 18.16 14.43 -13.44
C LEU A 403 19.67 14.46 -13.73
N ASN A 404 20.15 13.72 -14.74
CA ASN A 404 21.57 13.72 -15.14
C ASN A 404 22.02 14.99 -15.88
N ARG A 405 21.11 15.94 -16.17
CA ARG A 405 21.50 17.23 -16.76
C ARG A 405 22.29 18.10 -15.78
N ALA A 406 22.07 17.92 -14.47
CA ALA A 406 22.76 18.68 -13.44
C ALA A 406 24.16 18.09 -13.21
N THR A 407 25.20 18.86 -13.49
CA THR A 407 26.60 18.53 -13.21
C THR A 407 27.18 19.44 -12.14
N ASP A 408 28.27 18.98 -11.55
CA ASP A 408 29.15 19.74 -10.66
C ASP A 408 30.52 19.82 -11.31
N ASP A 409 30.97 21.04 -11.60
CA ASP A 409 32.20 21.32 -12.36
C ASP A 409 33.41 21.59 -11.43
N HIS A 410 33.25 21.50 -10.10
CA HIS A 410 34.34 21.71 -9.15
C HIS A 410 35.37 20.58 -9.13
N PHE A 411 35.07 19.44 -9.76
CA PHE A 411 35.97 18.30 -9.90
C PHE A 411 35.78 17.59 -11.24
N ASP A 412 36.84 16.93 -11.72
CA ASP A 412 36.72 16.04 -12.88
C ASP A 412 36.05 14.75 -12.45
N ARG A 413 34.91 14.40 -13.05
CA ARG A 413 34.17 13.19 -12.68
C ARG A 413 34.91 11.89 -13.04
N VAL A 414 35.80 11.89 -14.02
CA VAL A 414 36.50 10.70 -14.52
C VAL A 414 37.94 10.62 -14.01
N VAL A 415 38.64 11.74 -13.95
CA VAL A 415 40.07 11.78 -13.65
C VAL A 415 40.30 12.04 -12.16
N VAL A 416 41.02 11.13 -11.50
CA VAL A 416 41.47 11.29 -10.11
C VAL A 416 42.95 11.69 -10.11
N LYS A 417 43.30 12.72 -9.35
CA LYS A 417 44.70 13.16 -9.20
C LYS A 417 45.51 12.11 -8.44
N LEU A 418 46.73 11.84 -8.91
CA LEU A 418 47.64 10.92 -8.21
C LEU A 418 48.14 11.56 -6.90
N PRO A 419 48.26 10.79 -5.80
CA PRO A 419 48.87 11.26 -4.57
C PRO A 419 50.38 11.41 -4.73
N LYS A 420 50.99 12.26 -3.90
CA LYS A 420 52.45 12.43 -3.84
C LYS A 420 53.16 11.25 -3.15
N LEU A 421 52.47 10.63 -2.20
CA LEU A 421 52.94 9.48 -1.42
C LEU A 421 52.63 8.18 -2.15
N LYS A 422 53.39 7.13 -1.86
CA LYS A 422 53.16 5.75 -2.31
C LYS A 422 52.35 4.97 -1.26
N PRO A 423 51.78 3.79 -1.60
CA PRO A 423 51.00 3.00 -0.64
C PRO A 423 51.78 2.62 0.63
N THR A 424 53.06 2.30 0.47
CA THR A 424 53.98 1.92 1.56
C THR A 424 54.25 3.07 2.54
N ASP A 425 54.22 4.32 2.08
CA ASP A 425 54.38 5.52 2.92
C ASP A 425 53.21 5.74 3.89
N VAL A 426 52.05 5.12 3.63
CA VAL A 426 50.81 5.28 4.40
C VAL A 426 50.27 3.95 4.95
N GLY A 427 51.16 2.97 5.19
CA GLY A 427 50.83 1.72 5.89
C GLY A 427 50.36 0.56 5.01
N GLY A 428 50.59 0.65 3.69
CA GLY A 428 50.45 -0.46 2.75
C GLY A 428 51.56 -1.51 2.91
N GLU A 429 51.19 -2.78 2.75
CA GLU A 429 52.12 -3.92 2.81
C GLU A 429 52.80 -4.20 1.46
N SER A 430 52.34 -3.54 0.40
CA SER A 430 52.87 -3.59 -0.97
C SER A 430 52.60 -2.25 -1.68
N ASP A 431 53.18 -2.06 -2.86
CA ASP A 431 52.91 -0.88 -3.71
C ASP A 431 51.54 -0.94 -4.44
N SER A 432 50.61 -1.78 -3.97
CA SER A 432 49.27 -1.94 -4.52
C SER A 432 48.26 -1.00 -3.83
N TRP A 433 47.79 0.01 -4.56
CA TRP A 433 46.71 0.91 -4.11
C TRP A 433 45.41 0.15 -3.77
N LYS A 434 45.09 -0.91 -4.51
CA LYS A 434 43.86 -1.69 -4.30
C LYS A 434 43.91 -2.51 -3.02
N ASP A 435 45.07 -3.09 -2.69
CA ASP A 435 45.22 -3.88 -1.46
C ASP A 435 45.17 -2.98 -0.22
N LEU A 436 45.83 -1.82 -0.29
CA LEU A 436 45.70 -0.79 0.74
C LEU A 436 44.24 -0.31 0.88
N GLY A 437 43.57 -0.01 -0.23
CA GLY A 437 42.16 0.42 -0.24
C GLY A 437 41.23 -0.61 0.40
N LYS A 438 41.40 -1.90 0.07
CA LYS A 438 40.64 -3.01 0.67
C LYS A 438 40.83 -3.07 2.19
N LYS A 439 42.07 -2.95 2.66
CA LYS A 439 42.41 -2.91 4.10
C LYS A 439 41.75 -1.71 4.79
N LEU A 440 41.84 -0.54 4.18
CA LEU A 440 41.29 0.71 4.71
C LEU A 440 39.76 0.69 4.85
N LEU A 441 39.02 -0.03 4.00
CA LEU A 441 37.57 -0.19 4.18
C LEU A 441 37.18 -0.82 5.52
N THR A 442 38.00 -1.75 6.03
CA THR A 442 37.79 -2.36 7.35
C THR A 442 38.36 -1.48 8.46
N THR A 443 39.59 -0.97 8.34
CA THR A 443 40.25 -0.23 9.42
C THR A 443 39.68 1.17 9.64
N LYS A 444 39.15 1.83 8.60
CA LYS A 444 38.42 3.10 8.70
C LYS A 444 36.93 2.90 9.02
N GLY A 445 36.46 1.65 9.16
CA GLY A 445 35.10 1.32 9.56
C GLY A 445 34.02 1.50 8.49
N CYS A 446 34.37 1.61 7.20
CA CYS A 446 33.39 1.78 6.13
C CYS A 446 32.37 0.62 6.08
N VAL A 447 32.87 -0.60 6.32
CA VAL A 447 32.07 -1.85 6.33
C VAL A 447 31.15 -1.99 7.54
N ASN A 448 31.23 -1.09 8.52
CA ASN A 448 30.29 -1.06 9.65
C ASN A 448 28.92 -0.53 9.22
N CYS A 449 28.89 0.31 8.18
CA CYS A 449 27.65 0.83 7.59
C CYS A 449 27.37 0.22 6.22
N HIS A 450 28.39 -0.05 5.42
CA HIS A 450 28.26 -0.49 4.03
C HIS A 450 28.53 -1.99 3.87
N THR A 451 27.67 -2.68 3.13
CA THR A 451 27.98 -4.03 2.65
C THR A 451 29.02 -3.95 1.52
N VAL A 452 30.08 -4.77 1.60
CA VAL A 452 31.10 -4.93 0.56
C VAL A 452 31.40 -6.42 0.43
N SER A 453 30.85 -7.06 -0.60
CA SER A 453 30.85 -8.52 -0.78
C SER A 453 31.34 -8.95 -2.17
N PRO A 454 32.61 -8.66 -2.54
CA PRO A 454 33.15 -9.09 -3.83
C PRO A 454 33.10 -10.62 -3.95
N GLY A 455 32.52 -11.13 -5.04
CA GLY A 455 32.35 -12.58 -5.24
C GLY A 455 31.45 -13.27 -4.20
N GLY A 456 30.56 -12.52 -3.54
CA GLY A 456 29.59 -13.03 -2.57
C GLY A 456 30.11 -13.19 -1.13
N LYS A 457 31.38 -12.84 -0.85
CA LYS A 457 31.95 -12.90 0.51
C LYS A 457 32.09 -11.50 1.09
N ALA A 458 31.34 -11.22 2.15
CA ALA A 458 31.40 -9.93 2.85
C ALA A 458 32.76 -9.71 3.52
N LEU A 459 33.28 -8.49 3.41
CA LEU A 459 34.42 -8.06 4.20
C LEU A 459 34.05 -8.01 5.70
N PRO A 460 34.97 -8.39 6.60
CA PRO A 460 34.69 -8.40 8.03
C PRO A 460 34.52 -6.97 8.56
N ALA A 461 33.46 -6.76 9.35
CA ALA A 461 33.29 -5.54 10.14
C ALA A 461 34.33 -5.45 11.25
N SER A 462 34.71 -4.24 11.65
CA SER A 462 35.64 -4.01 12.76
C SER A 462 34.97 -3.13 13.81
N PRO A 463 34.98 -3.50 15.10
CA PRO A 463 34.59 -2.56 16.15
C PRO A 463 35.57 -1.38 16.15
N ALA A 464 35.14 -0.27 15.55
CA ALA A 464 35.95 0.93 15.42
C ALA A 464 35.95 1.79 16.70
N ALA A 465 35.11 1.46 17.68
CA ALA A 465 34.95 2.23 18.91
C ALA A 465 34.62 1.37 20.14
N PRO A 466 34.81 1.90 21.37
CA PRO A 466 34.40 1.21 22.59
C PRO A 466 32.90 0.87 22.61
N SER A 467 32.57 -0.31 23.14
CA SER A 467 31.17 -0.76 23.29
C SER A 467 30.34 0.19 24.17
N LEU A 468 29.03 0.28 23.92
CA LEU A 468 28.06 1.11 24.66
C LEU A 468 27.78 0.62 26.11
N LYS A 469 28.73 -0.02 26.80
CA LYS A 469 28.60 -0.30 28.25
C LYS A 469 28.90 0.97 29.02
N PHE A 470 27.86 1.71 29.37
CA PHE A 470 28.03 2.89 30.18
C PHE A 470 27.41 2.76 31.58
N PRO A 471 28.20 2.76 32.66
CA PRO A 471 27.68 3.06 33.99
C PRO A 471 27.16 4.51 34.02
N ALA A 472 25.97 4.75 34.55
CA ALA A 472 25.33 6.08 34.60
C ALA A 472 26.26 7.18 35.18
N ALA A 473 27.09 6.86 36.17
CA ALA A 473 28.02 7.81 36.78
C ALA A 473 29.26 8.16 35.92
N GLN A 474 29.66 7.30 34.97
CA GLN A 474 30.75 7.59 34.04
C GLN A 474 30.27 8.28 32.75
N ASN A 475 28.96 8.24 32.49
CA ASN A 475 28.31 8.91 31.35
C ASN A 475 28.35 10.42 31.46
N GLU A 476 28.00 10.97 32.62
CA GLU A 476 27.97 12.41 32.81
C GLU A 476 29.36 13.01 32.56
N GLN A 477 30.42 12.48 33.19
CA GLN A 477 31.77 13.02 33.02
C GLN A 477 32.35 12.92 31.61
N ARG A 478 32.04 11.88 30.83
CA ARG A 478 32.62 11.68 29.48
C ARG A 478 31.80 12.32 28.35
N VAL A 479 30.47 12.41 28.51
CA VAL A 479 29.56 13.06 27.54
C VAL A 479 29.57 14.58 27.70
N MET A 480 29.78 15.09 28.92
CA MET A 480 29.92 16.52 29.22
C MET A 480 31.26 17.12 28.73
N ALA A 481 32.27 16.29 28.43
CA ALA A 481 33.64 16.75 28.13
C ALA A 481 33.92 17.11 26.64
N ASP A 482 32.89 17.25 25.79
CA ASP A 482 33.05 17.64 24.37
C ASP A 482 34.11 16.80 23.61
N PHE A 483 34.00 15.48 23.68
CA PHE A 483 35.00 14.55 23.16
C PHE A 483 34.50 13.71 21.97
N GLY A 484 35.43 13.22 21.15
CA GLY A 484 35.16 12.33 20.02
C GLY A 484 34.27 12.94 18.95
N CYS A 485 33.32 12.18 18.41
CA CYS A 485 32.39 12.66 17.39
C CYS A 485 31.47 13.80 17.87
N LEU A 486 31.29 13.93 19.20
CA LEU A 486 30.49 14.97 19.83
C LEU A 486 31.28 16.22 20.23
N ALA A 487 32.59 16.28 19.94
CA ALA A 487 33.39 17.50 20.12
C ALA A 487 32.96 18.61 19.15
N ALA A 488 33.04 19.87 19.58
CA ALA A 488 32.76 21.02 18.71
C ALA A 488 33.65 21.05 17.45
N LYS A 489 34.89 20.54 17.57
CA LYS A 489 35.85 20.36 16.46
C LYS A 489 36.45 18.94 16.54
N PRO A 490 35.79 17.92 15.97
CA PRO A 490 36.29 16.55 15.99
C PRO A 490 37.62 16.44 15.21
N ASP A 491 38.55 15.60 15.69
CA ASP A 491 39.82 15.33 15.02
C ASP A 491 39.65 14.20 13.99
N PRO A 492 39.70 14.48 12.66
CA PRO A 492 39.52 13.48 11.61
C PRO A 492 40.59 12.38 11.62
N LYS A 493 41.71 12.56 12.33
CA LYS A 493 42.73 11.51 12.50
C LYS A 493 42.29 10.42 13.49
N LYS A 494 41.33 10.72 14.37
CA LYS A 494 40.93 9.86 15.49
C LYS A 494 39.51 9.35 15.39
N VAL A 495 38.61 10.16 14.85
CA VAL A 495 37.17 9.84 14.81
C VAL A 495 36.54 10.26 13.47
N PRO A 496 35.48 9.57 13.03
CA PRO A 496 34.66 10.06 11.92
C PRO A 496 34.07 11.43 12.23
N VAL A 497 34.14 12.36 11.27
CA VAL A 497 33.62 13.72 11.44
C VAL A 497 32.24 13.82 10.81
N PHE A 498 31.21 13.85 11.66
CA PHE A 498 29.82 14.10 11.27
C PHE A 498 29.52 15.61 11.30
N THR A 499 28.67 16.09 10.39
CA THR A 499 28.10 17.45 10.45
C THR A 499 26.98 17.47 11.50
N ILE A 500 27.36 17.74 12.74
CA ILE A 500 26.45 17.87 13.88
C ILE A 500 26.45 19.32 14.32
N ASP A 501 25.33 20.03 14.17
CA ASP A 501 25.17 21.38 14.68
C ASP A 501 25.05 21.41 16.22
N GLU A 502 25.06 22.60 16.82
CA GLU A 502 24.99 22.75 18.28
C GLU A 502 23.68 22.20 18.89
N SER A 503 22.56 22.38 18.20
CA SER A 503 21.24 21.88 18.65
C SER A 503 21.21 20.36 18.64
N GLN A 504 21.66 19.74 17.54
CA GLN A 504 21.76 18.30 17.38
C GLN A 504 22.72 17.69 18.40
N ARG A 505 23.88 18.34 18.61
CA ARG A 505 24.87 17.92 19.60
C ARG A 505 24.29 17.94 21.02
N THR A 506 23.57 19.00 21.36
CA THR A 506 22.88 19.14 22.65
C THR A 506 21.83 18.06 22.83
N ALA A 507 21.01 17.79 21.81
CA ALA A 507 20.01 16.73 21.84
C ALA A 507 20.65 15.34 22.03
N VAL A 508 21.68 14.99 21.24
CA VAL A 508 22.38 13.70 21.37
C VAL A 508 23.02 13.57 22.75
N LYS A 509 23.67 14.63 23.27
CA LYS A 509 24.21 14.63 24.64
C LYS A 509 23.12 14.40 25.70
N ALA A 510 21.98 15.08 25.57
CA ALA A 510 20.83 14.91 26.47
C ALA A 510 20.26 13.49 26.43
N PHE A 511 20.27 12.83 25.28
CA PHE A 511 19.89 11.43 25.18
C PHE A 511 20.92 10.49 25.83
N VAL A 512 22.21 10.66 25.53
CA VAL A 512 23.25 9.79 26.12
C VAL A 512 23.32 9.97 27.64
N SER A 513 23.09 11.18 28.16
CA SER A 513 23.05 11.46 29.60
C SER A 513 21.90 10.77 30.32
N THR A 514 20.85 10.30 29.64
CA THR A 514 19.83 9.45 30.27
C THR A 514 20.35 8.07 30.65
N GLY A 515 21.60 7.75 30.28
CA GLY A 515 22.26 6.48 30.55
C GLY A 515 21.91 5.37 29.55
N LEU A 516 21.39 5.74 28.37
CA LEU A 516 20.92 4.82 27.34
C LEU A 516 20.12 3.65 27.94
N ARG A 517 19.06 3.95 28.70
CA ARG A 517 18.29 2.92 29.43
C ARG A 517 17.81 1.81 28.49
N PRO A 518 17.66 0.56 28.98
CA PRO A 518 17.12 -0.53 28.18
C PRO A 518 15.79 -0.11 27.56
N ALA A 519 15.71 -0.09 26.24
CA ALA A 519 14.47 0.26 25.56
C ALA A 519 13.45 -0.84 25.84
N VAL A 520 12.30 -0.47 26.41
CA VAL A 520 11.12 -1.33 26.33
C VAL A 520 10.55 -1.25 24.92
N PRO A 521 9.86 -2.30 24.43
CA PRO A 521 9.11 -2.19 23.19
C PRO A 521 8.12 -1.02 23.29
N ALA A 522 8.06 -0.18 22.24
CA ALA A 522 7.29 1.06 22.26
C ALA A 522 6.66 1.30 20.88
N SER A 523 5.68 0.44 20.53
CA SER A 523 5.08 0.37 19.19
C SER A 523 4.53 1.73 18.70
N VAL A 524 3.91 2.50 19.59
CA VAL A 524 3.39 3.85 19.30
C VAL A 524 4.52 4.85 19.00
N ALA A 525 5.64 4.78 19.72
CA ALA A 525 6.80 5.63 19.47
C ALA A 525 7.52 5.24 18.17
N ASP A 526 7.58 3.95 17.85
CA ASP A 526 8.14 3.43 16.60
C ASP A 526 7.39 3.97 15.38
N VAL A 527 6.05 3.99 15.42
CA VAL A 527 5.23 4.52 14.32
C VAL A 527 5.54 5.99 14.09
N ARG A 528 5.54 6.81 15.15
CA ARG A 528 5.85 8.25 15.06
C ARG A 528 7.25 8.48 14.50
N THR A 529 8.23 7.72 15.00
CA THR A 529 9.62 7.76 14.54
C THR A 529 9.73 7.40 13.06
N THR A 530 9.01 6.38 12.62
CA THR A 530 9.02 5.89 11.23
C THR A 530 8.36 6.89 10.27
N LEU A 531 7.21 7.47 10.64
CA LEU A 531 6.56 8.51 9.83
C LEU A 531 7.50 9.72 9.60
N LYS A 532 8.27 10.09 10.63
CA LYS A 532 9.29 11.14 10.54
C LYS A 532 10.49 10.70 9.70
N ARG A 533 11.07 9.52 9.99
CA ARG A 533 12.27 8.98 9.34
C ARG A 533 12.15 8.91 7.82
N PHE A 534 10.96 8.61 7.32
CA PHE A 534 10.65 8.45 5.90
C PHE A 534 9.89 9.65 5.29
N ASN A 535 9.78 10.76 6.02
CA ASN A 535 9.13 12.00 5.56
C ASN A 535 7.68 11.81 5.07
N CYS A 536 6.91 10.93 5.71
CA CYS A 536 5.51 10.71 5.33
C CYS A 536 4.68 12.01 5.40
N LEU A 537 5.04 12.92 6.31
CA LEU A 537 4.38 14.20 6.52
C LEU A 537 4.73 15.27 5.46
N ASN A 538 5.70 15.05 4.56
CA ASN A 538 5.91 15.95 3.42
C ASN A 538 4.75 15.89 2.42
N CYS A 539 4.02 14.78 2.39
CA CYS A 539 2.85 14.61 1.51
C CYS A 539 1.56 14.54 2.31
N HIS A 540 1.55 13.82 3.42
CA HIS A 540 0.35 13.59 4.23
C HIS A 540 0.19 14.61 5.34
N VAL A 541 -1.06 15.03 5.58
CA VAL A 541 -1.41 15.72 6.82
C VAL A 541 -1.67 14.68 7.89
N ARG A 542 -0.99 14.80 9.02
CA ARG A 542 -1.35 14.12 10.26
C ARG A 542 -1.43 15.16 11.36
N ASP A 543 -2.61 15.26 11.93
CA ASP A 543 -2.86 15.94 13.19
C ASP A 543 -2.65 17.46 13.14
N GLY A 544 -2.88 18.04 11.96
CA GLY A 544 -2.60 19.44 11.67
C GLY A 544 -1.20 19.69 11.14
N GLU A 545 -0.30 18.70 11.22
CA GLU A 545 1.07 18.79 10.72
C GLU A 545 1.22 18.18 9.32
N GLY A 546 2.14 18.76 8.53
CA GLY A 546 2.52 18.24 7.22
C GLY A 546 1.55 18.58 6.09
N GLY A 547 1.58 17.76 5.04
CA GLY A 547 0.85 17.98 3.80
C GLY A 547 1.70 18.67 2.73
N ILE A 548 1.35 18.46 1.46
CA ILE A 548 1.99 19.12 0.32
C ILE A 548 1.80 20.64 0.43
N GLY A 549 2.90 21.39 0.41
CA GLY A 549 2.86 22.86 0.46
C GLY A 549 2.10 23.47 -0.72
N THR A 550 1.53 24.66 -0.52
CA THR A 550 0.65 25.32 -1.50
C THR A 550 1.31 25.52 -2.86
N GLU A 551 2.57 25.98 -2.90
CA GLU A 551 3.31 26.21 -4.15
C GLU A 551 3.49 24.91 -4.96
N LEU A 552 3.96 23.83 -4.33
CA LEU A 552 4.13 22.54 -4.98
C LEU A 552 2.77 21.98 -5.40
N GLY A 553 1.75 22.09 -4.54
CA GLY A 553 0.38 21.70 -4.86
C GLY A 553 -0.11 22.37 -6.14
N ASP A 554 -0.01 23.69 -6.24
CA ASP A 554 -0.47 24.44 -7.42
C ASP A 554 0.35 24.13 -8.68
N GLN A 555 1.66 23.87 -8.55
CA GLN A 555 2.48 23.37 -9.66
C GLN A 555 2.00 22.00 -10.15
N MET A 556 1.69 21.08 -9.22
CA MET A 556 1.13 19.77 -9.57
C MET A 556 -0.22 19.91 -10.28
N LYS A 557 -1.13 20.77 -9.80
CA LYS A 557 -2.43 20.99 -10.47
C LYS A 557 -2.28 21.46 -11.91
N LYS A 558 -1.32 22.36 -12.17
CA LYS A 558 -1.04 22.90 -13.51
C LYS A 558 -0.49 21.85 -14.47
N LEU A 559 0.31 20.91 -13.96
CA LEU A 559 0.94 19.87 -14.77
C LEU A 559 0.02 18.65 -14.97
N GLU A 560 -0.89 18.41 -14.03
CA GLU A 560 -1.83 17.30 -14.09
C GLU A 560 -2.90 17.51 -15.16
N LYS A 561 -3.55 16.43 -15.61
CA LYS A 561 -4.68 16.51 -16.53
C LYS A 561 -5.83 17.27 -15.88
N SER A 562 -6.59 18.04 -16.66
CA SER A 562 -7.72 18.83 -16.16
C SER A 562 -8.75 18.01 -15.37
N GLU A 563 -9.00 16.76 -15.79
CA GLU A 563 -9.88 15.81 -15.11
C GLU A 563 -9.38 15.36 -13.72
N ASN A 564 -8.08 15.48 -13.45
CA ASN A 564 -7.42 15.01 -12.22
C ASN A 564 -6.76 16.16 -11.43
N ALA A 565 -6.92 17.42 -11.84
CA ALA A 565 -6.21 18.55 -11.25
C ALA A 565 -6.49 18.74 -9.76
N ASP A 566 -7.65 18.29 -9.26
CA ASP A 566 -7.98 18.32 -7.84
C ASP A 566 -7.42 17.12 -7.05
N ASP A 567 -6.93 16.09 -7.74
CA ASP A 567 -6.37 14.86 -7.16
C ASP A 567 -4.83 14.89 -7.14
N VAL A 568 -4.27 15.94 -6.53
CA VAL A 568 -2.81 16.10 -6.36
C VAL A 568 -2.34 15.93 -4.92
N ALA A 569 -3.26 15.69 -3.98
CA ALA A 569 -2.95 15.49 -2.56
C ALA A 569 -3.34 14.07 -2.10
N PRO A 570 -2.53 13.42 -1.25
CA PRO A 570 -2.85 12.12 -0.69
C PRO A 570 -3.87 12.23 0.47
N PRO A 571 -4.44 11.11 0.96
CA PRO A 571 -5.36 11.14 2.10
C PRO A 571 -4.70 11.62 3.40
N ARG A 572 -5.48 12.18 4.32
CA ARG A 572 -5.02 12.49 5.69
C ARG A 572 -4.71 11.20 6.46
N LEU A 573 -3.69 11.25 7.31
CA LEU A 573 -3.31 10.15 8.19
C LEU A 573 -3.96 10.22 9.58
N THR A 574 -4.53 11.37 9.98
CA THR A 574 -5.34 11.47 11.21
C THR A 574 -6.53 10.52 11.13
N GLY A 575 -6.73 9.70 12.16
CA GLY A 575 -7.84 8.76 12.23
C GLY A 575 -7.78 7.64 11.17
N VAL A 576 -6.64 7.47 10.48
CA VAL A 576 -6.51 6.44 9.44
C VAL A 576 -6.68 5.03 10.00
N GLY A 577 -6.30 4.82 11.27
CA GLY A 577 -6.55 3.59 12.02
C GLY A 577 -8.04 3.28 12.19
N HIS A 578 -8.91 4.29 12.35
CA HIS A 578 -10.37 4.08 12.36
C HIS A 578 -10.94 3.89 10.95
N LYS A 579 -10.30 4.51 9.95
CA LYS A 579 -10.82 4.52 8.58
C LYS A 579 -10.53 3.22 7.84
N ALA A 580 -9.27 2.82 7.80
CA ALA A 580 -8.79 1.78 6.93
C ALA A 580 -8.68 0.44 7.66
N LYS A 581 -8.93 -0.65 6.93
CA LYS A 581 -8.60 -1.99 7.41
C LYS A 581 -7.09 -2.17 7.48
N THR A 582 -6.63 -2.97 8.43
CA THR A 582 -5.21 -3.29 8.58
C THR A 582 -4.67 -3.98 7.33
N SER A 583 -5.41 -4.92 6.74
CA SER A 583 -5.07 -5.55 5.46
C SER A 583 -4.97 -4.57 4.29
N TRP A 584 -5.81 -3.52 4.27
CA TRP A 584 -5.72 -2.48 3.24
C TRP A 584 -4.48 -1.60 3.42
N LEU A 585 -4.17 -1.20 4.66
CA LEU A 585 -2.93 -0.46 4.95
C LEU A 585 -1.70 -1.26 4.56
N GLU A 586 -1.69 -2.57 4.80
CA GLU A 586 -0.64 -3.48 4.35
C GLU A 586 -0.53 -3.49 2.82
N SER A 587 -1.65 -3.63 2.11
CA SER A 587 -1.68 -3.56 0.65
C SER A 587 -1.08 -2.24 0.11
N VAL A 588 -1.44 -1.10 0.70
CA VAL A 588 -0.94 0.22 0.27
C VAL A 588 0.55 0.41 0.56
N LEU A 589 1.02 0.02 1.75
CA LEU A 589 2.38 0.30 2.22
C LEU A 589 3.42 -0.70 1.72
N LEU A 590 3.02 -1.95 1.44
CA LEU A 590 3.92 -3.03 1.09
C LEU A 590 3.74 -3.55 -0.34
N ASN A 591 2.53 -3.41 -0.91
CA ASN A 591 2.16 -4.05 -2.17
C ASN A 591 1.70 -3.05 -3.24
N GLY A 592 1.92 -1.75 -3.03
CA GLY A 592 1.55 -0.70 -4.00
C GLY A 592 0.04 -0.54 -4.23
N GLY A 593 -0.81 -0.97 -3.30
CA GLY A 593 -2.27 -0.84 -3.41
C GLY A 593 -2.72 0.61 -3.63
N ARG A 594 -3.66 0.83 -4.56
CA ARG A 594 -4.14 2.18 -4.93
C ARG A 594 -5.65 2.29 -4.89
N ALA A 595 -6.17 3.21 -4.09
CA ALA A 595 -7.60 3.58 -4.14
C ALA A 595 -7.93 4.53 -5.31
N ARG A 596 -6.92 5.21 -5.85
CA ARG A 596 -7.05 6.20 -6.93
C ARG A 596 -5.98 5.94 -8.01
N PRO A 597 -6.13 4.88 -8.82
CA PRO A 597 -5.11 4.47 -9.78
C PRO A 597 -4.87 5.50 -10.91
N TRP A 598 -5.78 6.46 -11.12
CA TRP A 598 -5.64 7.51 -12.14
C TRP A 598 -4.70 8.66 -11.74
N MET A 599 -4.39 8.83 -10.45
CA MET A 599 -3.46 9.87 -9.99
C MET A 599 -2.05 9.60 -10.53
N THR A 600 -1.32 10.64 -10.93
CA THR A 600 0.10 10.50 -11.24
C THR A 600 0.94 10.37 -9.96
N LEU A 601 0.50 10.99 -8.86
CA LEU A 601 1.10 10.87 -7.53
C LEU A 601 1.04 9.42 -7.01
N ARG A 602 2.16 8.94 -6.45
CA ARG A 602 2.31 7.54 -6.00
C ARG A 602 2.66 7.48 -4.51
N MET A 603 2.09 6.50 -3.83
CA MET A 603 2.50 6.17 -2.47
C MET A 603 3.87 5.48 -2.52
N PRO A 604 4.91 6.04 -1.88
CA PRO A 604 6.24 5.46 -1.93
C PRO A 604 6.32 4.12 -1.21
N GLN A 605 7.08 3.17 -1.76
CA GLN A 605 7.28 1.84 -1.17
C GLN A 605 8.66 1.78 -0.49
N TYR A 606 8.66 1.66 0.84
CA TYR A 606 9.89 1.62 1.66
C TYR A 606 10.30 0.19 2.05
N GLY A 607 9.50 -0.82 1.72
CA GLY A 607 9.78 -2.24 2.03
C GLY A 607 9.38 -2.64 3.46
N SER A 608 9.07 -3.93 3.64
CA SER A 608 8.49 -4.48 4.88
C SER A 608 9.37 -4.28 6.12
N GLN A 609 10.69 -4.36 5.98
CA GLN A 609 11.63 -4.12 7.08
C GLN A 609 11.57 -2.70 7.66
N ASN A 610 11.13 -1.72 6.85
CA ASN A 610 11.10 -0.31 7.24
C ASN A 610 9.71 0.12 7.73
N VAL A 611 8.64 -0.35 7.06
CA VAL A 611 7.26 0.15 7.30
C VAL A 611 6.24 -0.96 7.62
N GLY A 612 6.65 -2.22 7.71
CA GLY A 612 5.73 -3.35 7.94
C GLY A 612 5.01 -3.33 9.30
N HIS A 613 5.51 -2.55 10.27
CA HIS A 613 4.85 -2.37 11.57
C HIS A 613 3.75 -1.29 11.54
N LEU A 614 3.72 -0.42 10.52
CA LEU A 614 2.79 0.69 10.44
C LEU A 614 1.30 0.28 10.34
N PRO A 615 0.89 -0.76 9.58
CA PRO A 615 -0.54 -1.13 9.48
C PRO A 615 -1.22 -1.41 10.83
N VAL A 616 -0.49 -2.04 11.75
CA VAL A 616 -0.94 -2.30 13.13
C VAL A 616 -0.76 -1.06 14.00
N GLY A 617 0.43 -0.45 13.94
CA GLY A 617 0.77 0.66 14.82
C GLY A 617 -0.06 1.93 14.58
N LEU A 618 -0.53 2.18 13.35
CA LEU A 618 -1.46 3.26 13.05
C LEU A 618 -2.82 3.06 13.72
N ALA A 619 -3.29 1.81 13.90
CA ALA A 619 -4.50 1.54 14.68
C ALA A 619 -4.25 1.84 16.17
N HIS A 620 -3.10 1.43 16.70
CA HIS A 620 -2.74 1.68 18.10
C HIS A 620 -2.60 3.16 18.45
N LEU A 621 -2.11 3.99 17.52
CA LEU A 621 -2.07 5.45 17.69
C LEU A 621 -3.45 6.07 17.87
N GLU A 622 -4.46 5.48 17.23
CA GLU A 622 -5.84 5.93 17.31
C GLU A 622 -6.61 5.22 18.43
N GLY A 623 -5.91 4.49 19.30
CA GLY A 623 -6.53 3.80 20.44
C GLY A 623 -7.46 2.68 20.02
N THR A 624 -7.37 2.19 18.77
CA THR A 624 -8.22 1.14 18.22
C THR A 624 -7.44 -0.15 17.97
N ALA A 625 -8.15 -1.27 17.90
CA ALA A 625 -7.55 -2.56 17.57
C ALA A 625 -7.26 -2.64 16.06
N PRO A 626 -6.21 -3.36 15.65
CA PRO A 626 -6.05 -3.78 14.26
C PRO A 626 -7.26 -4.62 13.82
N ASP A 627 -7.79 -4.34 12.64
CA ASP A 627 -8.98 -5.03 12.13
C ASP A 627 -8.90 -5.17 10.61
N SER A 628 -9.02 -6.42 10.16
CA SER A 628 -9.10 -6.82 8.76
C SER A 628 -10.41 -7.55 8.45
N SER A 629 -11.30 -7.67 9.43
CA SER A 629 -12.56 -8.39 9.29
C SER A 629 -13.54 -7.61 8.40
N ASN A 630 -14.48 -8.32 7.79
CA ASN A 630 -15.61 -7.71 7.10
C ASN A 630 -16.78 -7.64 8.08
N HIS A 631 -17.34 -6.43 8.23
CA HIS A 631 -18.61 -6.25 8.92
C HIS A 631 -19.67 -7.11 8.23
N LYS A 632 -20.32 -7.97 9.00
CA LYS A 632 -21.26 -8.97 8.50
C LYS A 632 -22.64 -8.34 8.39
N VAL A 633 -23.20 -8.40 7.20
CA VAL A 633 -24.59 -8.03 6.91
C VAL A 633 -25.28 -9.20 6.22
N GLU A 634 -26.59 -9.28 6.34
CA GLU A 634 -27.39 -10.30 5.66
C GLU A 634 -27.48 -10.02 4.15
N TYR A 635 -27.37 -11.05 3.32
CA TYR A 635 -27.49 -10.94 1.86
C TYR A 635 -28.84 -11.46 1.36
N THR A 636 -29.90 -10.69 1.59
CA THR A 636 -31.20 -10.99 0.97
C THR A 636 -31.26 -10.40 -0.45
N GLN A 637 -32.02 -11.02 -1.36
CA GLN A 637 -32.22 -10.48 -2.71
C GLN A 637 -32.76 -9.04 -2.66
N GLU A 638 -33.68 -8.77 -1.74
CA GLU A 638 -34.26 -7.44 -1.55
C GLU A 638 -33.20 -6.41 -1.11
N LYS A 639 -32.40 -6.72 -0.07
CA LYS A 639 -31.38 -5.80 0.45
C LYS A 639 -30.32 -5.48 -0.61
N LEU A 640 -29.89 -6.50 -1.38
CA LEU A 640 -28.94 -6.31 -2.48
C LEU A 640 -29.53 -5.48 -3.63
N ALA A 641 -30.78 -5.72 -4.01
CA ALA A 641 -31.46 -4.95 -5.05
C ALA A 641 -31.63 -3.47 -4.64
N VAL A 642 -31.97 -3.22 -3.38
CA VAL A 642 -32.05 -1.87 -2.81
C VAL A 642 -30.68 -1.18 -2.82
N GLY A 643 -29.63 -1.85 -2.36
CA GLY A 643 -28.27 -1.31 -2.39
C GLY A 643 -27.79 -0.95 -3.81
N ARG A 644 -28.05 -1.84 -4.78
CA ARG A 644 -27.75 -1.60 -6.20
C ARG A 644 -28.50 -0.38 -6.74
N LYS A 645 -29.79 -0.25 -6.41
CA LYS A 645 -30.62 0.89 -6.82
C LYS A 645 -30.12 2.21 -6.21
N LEU A 646 -29.82 2.21 -4.91
CA LEU A 646 -29.29 3.39 -4.20
C LEU A 646 -27.97 3.88 -4.78
N ALA A 647 -27.09 2.98 -5.23
CA ALA A 647 -25.82 3.36 -5.84
C ALA A 647 -25.96 3.99 -7.25
N GLY A 648 -27.01 3.63 -7.99
CA GLY A 648 -27.22 4.01 -9.39
C GLY A 648 -27.82 5.40 -9.59
N SER A 649 -28.15 5.71 -10.85
CA SER A 649 -28.71 7.00 -11.27
C SER A 649 -30.12 7.29 -10.72
N GLU A 650 -30.85 6.26 -10.32
CA GLU A 650 -32.19 6.36 -9.72
C GLU A 650 -32.17 6.48 -8.19
N GLY A 651 -30.99 6.38 -7.57
CA GLY A 651 -30.79 6.49 -6.13
C GLY A 651 -29.95 7.71 -5.76
N LEU A 652 -29.07 7.56 -4.79
CA LEU A 652 -28.16 8.61 -4.31
C LEU A 652 -27.16 9.09 -5.38
N GLY A 653 -27.11 8.44 -6.56
CA GLY A 653 -26.33 8.91 -7.70
C GLY A 653 -24.83 8.75 -7.53
N CYS A 654 -24.38 7.76 -6.75
CA CYS A 654 -22.95 7.54 -6.44
C CYS A 654 -22.08 7.42 -7.70
N ILE A 655 -22.61 6.76 -8.74
CA ILE A 655 -21.95 6.56 -10.04
C ILE A 655 -21.69 7.85 -10.85
N LYS A 656 -22.28 8.99 -10.44
CA LYS A 656 -22.01 10.29 -11.07
C LYS A 656 -20.62 10.84 -10.77
N CYS A 657 -19.95 10.28 -9.75
CA CYS A 657 -18.59 10.65 -9.36
C CYS A 657 -17.71 9.42 -9.18
N HIS A 658 -18.23 8.33 -8.61
CA HIS A 658 -17.42 7.16 -8.30
C HIS A 658 -17.33 6.17 -9.46
N ASP A 659 -16.14 5.60 -9.64
CA ASP A 659 -15.97 4.38 -10.41
C ASP A 659 -16.68 3.20 -9.70
N MET A 660 -17.03 2.16 -10.46
CA MET A 660 -17.60 0.92 -9.91
C MET A 660 -17.09 -0.28 -10.70
N SER A 661 -16.46 -1.23 -10.02
CA SER A 661 -16.02 -2.49 -10.64
C SER A 661 -15.16 -2.27 -11.89
N GLY A 662 -14.28 -1.26 -11.86
CA GLY A 662 -13.44 -0.85 -12.98
C GLY A 662 -14.10 0.04 -14.04
N HIS A 663 -15.42 0.27 -13.95
CA HIS A 663 -16.12 1.20 -14.84
C HIS A 663 -16.00 2.63 -14.35
N VAL A 664 -15.61 3.52 -15.27
CA VAL A 664 -15.41 4.94 -14.97
C VAL A 664 -16.76 5.61 -14.70
N GLY A 665 -16.86 6.31 -13.57
CA GLY A 665 -18.04 7.11 -13.25
C GLY A 665 -18.17 8.38 -14.12
N GLY A 666 -19.19 9.19 -13.86
CA GLY A 666 -19.30 10.52 -14.44
C GLY A 666 -18.31 11.54 -13.84
N GLY A 667 -18.02 12.62 -14.57
CA GLY A 667 -17.49 13.87 -14.00
C GLY A 667 -16.21 13.78 -13.15
N THR A 668 -16.28 14.29 -11.91
CA THR A 668 -15.16 14.28 -10.94
C THR A 668 -14.97 12.88 -10.37
N ARG A 669 -13.76 12.33 -10.50
CA ARG A 669 -13.50 10.91 -10.24
C ARG A 669 -13.28 10.58 -8.76
N GLY A 670 -14.16 9.74 -8.19
CA GLY A 670 -14.07 9.17 -6.85
C GLY A 670 -13.56 7.72 -6.86
N PRO A 671 -13.04 7.19 -5.73
CA PRO A 671 -12.54 5.81 -5.63
C PRO A 671 -13.56 4.78 -6.08
N ASP A 672 -13.08 3.67 -6.65
CA ASP A 672 -13.94 2.54 -7.00
C ASP A 672 -14.68 2.03 -5.76
N LEU A 673 -16.01 2.08 -5.81
CA LEU A 673 -16.87 1.69 -4.70
C LEU A 673 -16.95 0.17 -4.52
N ALA A 674 -16.66 -0.62 -5.54
CA ALA A 674 -16.58 -2.09 -5.42
C ALA A 674 -15.45 -2.53 -4.48
N LEU A 675 -14.47 -1.65 -4.20
CA LEU A 675 -13.40 -1.89 -3.23
C LEU A 675 -13.72 -1.38 -1.82
N THR A 676 -14.89 -0.77 -1.57
CA THR A 676 -15.22 -0.10 -0.30
C THR A 676 -15.01 -1.00 0.91
N THR A 677 -15.54 -2.22 0.86
CA THR A 677 -15.52 -3.18 1.98
C THR A 677 -14.17 -3.85 2.17
N GLN A 678 -13.30 -3.82 1.16
CA GLN A 678 -11.90 -4.24 1.30
C GLN A 678 -11.05 -3.15 1.97
N ARG A 679 -11.42 -1.88 1.79
CA ARG A 679 -10.64 -0.72 2.22
C ARG A 679 -11.03 -0.21 3.60
N LEU A 680 -12.33 -0.09 3.86
CA LEU A 680 -12.86 0.72 4.96
C LEU A 680 -13.43 -0.12 6.09
N ARG A 681 -13.30 0.36 7.33
CA ARG A 681 -14.05 -0.15 8.48
C ARG A 681 -15.49 0.36 8.43
N PHE A 682 -16.45 -0.45 8.88
CA PHE A 682 -17.87 -0.12 8.75
C PHE A 682 -18.27 1.09 9.58
N GLU A 683 -17.75 1.20 10.81
CA GLU A 683 -18.03 2.30 11.74
C GLU A 683 -17.56 3.65 11.19
N TRP A 684 -16.47 3.65 10.43
CA TRP A 684 -16.03 4.84 9.71
C TRP A 684 -16.90 5.12 8.49
N TYR A 685 -17.26 4.09 7.72
CA TYR A 685 -18.13 4.21 6.55
C TYR A 685 -19.51 4.77 6.94
N ASP A 686 -20.11 4.30 8.02
CA ASP A 686 -21.38 4.76 8.54
C ASP A 686 -21.36 6.27 8.85
N ARG A 687 -20.39 6.72 9.67
CA ARG A 687 -20.18 8.15 9.96
C ARG A 687 -19.92 8.98 8.70
N TRP A 688 -19.13 8.43 7.76
CA TRP A 688 -18.85 9.08 6.49
C TRP A 688 -20.14 9.27 5.67
N MET A 689 -21.03 8.29 5.61
CA MET A 689 -22.29 8.41 4.90
C MET A 689 -23.20 9.46 5.54
N HIS A 690 -23.24 9.53 6.87
CA HIS A 690 -24.03 10.52 7.60
C HIS A 690 -23.55 11.97 7.38
N ASN A 691 -22.26 12.25 7.53
CA ASN A 691 -21.74 13.61 7.38
C ASN A 691 -20.28 13.64 6.88
N PRO A 692 -20.06 13.53 5.55
CA PRO A 692 -18.72 13.56 4.98
C PRO A 692 -17.95 14.85 5.27
N GLN A 693 -18.63 16.01 5.29
CA GLN A 693 -18.01 17.32 5.52
C GLN A 693 -17.42 17.43 6.92
N ARG A 694 -18.04 16.78 7.91
CA ARG A 694 -17.53 16.72 9.28
C ARG A 694 -16.23 15.91 9.38
N LEU A 695 -16.14 14.79 8.66
CA LEU A 695 -14.96 13.92 8.68
C LEU A 695 -13.82 14.45 7.79
N ALA A 696 -14.14 15.11 6.68
CA ALA A 696 -13.17 15.72 5.78
C ALA A 696 -13.70 17.04 5.20
N PRO A 697 -13.45 18.17 5.88
CA PRO A 697 -13.87 19.49 5.41
C PRO A 697 -13.37 19.77 3.99
N GLY A 698 -14.27 20.24 3.12
CA GLY A 698 -13.97 20.54 1.71
C GLY A 698 -14.01 19.32 0.78
N THR A 699 -14.45 18.15 1.27
CA THR A 699 -14.71 16.99 0.41
C THR A 699 -15.81 17.29 -0.61
N LYS A 700 -15.74 16.67 -1.80
CA LYS A 700 -16.81 16.75 -2.81
C LYS A 700 -17.95 15.75 -2.58
N MET A 701 -17.79 14.85 -1.59
CA MET A 701 -18.85 13.89 -1.25
C MET A 701 -20.06 14.65 -0.66
N PRO A 702 -21.27 14.47 -1.22
CA PRO A 702 -22.47 15.13 -0.74
C PRO A 702 -22.92 14.55 0.61
N GLN A 703 -23.55 15.39 1.43
CA GLN A 703 -24.27 14.93 2.61
C GLN A 703 -25.64 14.39 2.18
N ASN A 704 -25.73 13.07 2.03
CA ASN A 704 -26.93 12.40 1.55
C ASN A 704 -28.02 12.23 2.63
N PHE A 705 -27.64 12.34 3.90
CA PHE A 705 -28.53 12.15 5.04
C PHE A 705 -28.54 13.39 5.93
N ASN A 706 -29.73 13.94 6.16
CA ASN A 706 -29.97 15.03 7.09
C ASN A 706 -30.85 14.51 8.22
N ASN A 707 -30.34 14.57 9.46
CA ASN A 707 -31.03 14.07 10.65
C ASN A 707 -31.54 12.62 10.49
N GLY A 708 -30.72 11.75 9.91
CA GLY A 708 -31.06 10.34 9.70
C GLY A 708 -31.99 10.04 8.52
N LYS A 709 -32.32 11.04 7.69
CA LYS A 709 -33.19 10.88 6.52
C LYS A 709 -32.51 11.30 5.22
N SER A 710 -32.70 10.54 4.15
CA SER A 710 -32.30 10.94 2.79
C SER A 710 -33.45 11.57 2.02
N ALA A 711 -33.12 12.26 0.93
CA ALA A 711 -34.11 12.79 -0.03
C ALA A 711 -34.83 11.70 -0.84
N TYR A 712 -34.46 10.42 -0.68
CA TYR A 712 -35.00 9.28 -1.42
C TYR A 712 -35.92 8.45 -0.50
N ASP A 713 -37.02 9.08 -0.07
CA ASP A 713 -38.00 8.52 0.87
C ASP A 713 -38.73 7.27 0.36
N LYS A 714 -38.87 7.10 -0.96
CA LYS A 714 -39.48 5.93 -1.60
C LYS A 714 -38.70 4.62 -1.42
N VAL A 715 -37.47 4.68 -0.93
CA VAL A 715 -36.64 3.50 -0.63
C VAL A 715 -36.46 3.45 0.88
N LEU A 716 -36.97 2.41 1.55
CA LEU A 716 -36.82 2.23 3.00
C LEU A 716 -37.20 3.48 3.82
N ASN A 717 -38.26 4.20 3.42
CA ASN A 717 -38.75 5.42 4.07
C ASN A 717 -37.70 6.55 4.22
N GLY A 718 -36.64 6.51 3.41
CA GLY A 718 -35.51 7.43 3.50
C GLY A 718 -34.63 7.21 4.73
N ASP A 719 -34.84 6.14 5.51
CA ASP A 719 -34.10 5.91 6.76
C ASP A 719 -32.62 5.62 6.48
N ALA A 720 -31.74 6.37 7.15
CA ALA A 720 -30.30 6.31 6.90
C ALA A 720 -29.71 4.93 7.19
N GLU A 721 -29.96 4.40 8.37
CA GLU A 721 -29.38 3.13 8.83
C GLU A 721 -29.66 1.96 7.87
N PRO A 722 -30.92 1.63 7.50
CA PRO A 722 -31.18 0.53 6.59
C PRO A 722 -30.73 0.83 5.14
N GLN A 723 -30.71 2.10 4.69
CA GLN A 723 -30.14 2.45 3.38
C GLN A 723 -28.61 2.28 3.33
N ILE A 724 -27.91 2.68 4.39
CA ILE A 724 -26.45 2.54 4.55
C ILE A 724 -26.08 1.05 4.61
N GLU A 725 -26.83 0.26 5.38
CA GLU A 725 -26.62 -1.19 5.47
C GLU A 725 -26.87 -1.90 4.12
N ALA A 726 -27.93 -1.51 3.39
CA ALA A 726 -28.21 -2.06 2.06
C ALA A 726 -27.11 -1.74 1.04
N LEU A 727 -26.60 -0.50 1.06
CA LEU A 727 -25.41 -0.13 0.27
C LEU A 727 -24.20 -0.97 0.66
N TRP A 728 -23.94 -1.15 1.96
CA TRP A 728 -22.82 -1.98 2.42
C TRP A 728 -22.96 -3.44 1.97
N ALA A 729 -24.16 -4.02 2.05
CA ALA A 729 -24.43 -5.37 1.57
C ALA A 729 -24.13 -5.52 0.08
N TYR A 730 -24.60 -4.58 -0.74
CA TYR A 730 -24.32 -4.55 -2.17
C TYR A 730 -22.82 -4.38 -2.47
N LEU A 731 -22.13 -3.43 -1.82
CA LEU A 731 -20.69 -3.20 -2.02
C LEU A 731 -19.82 -4.34 -1.45
N SER A 732 -20.36 -5.17 -0.56
CA SER A 732 -19.69 -6.38 -0.06
C SER A 732 -19.56 -7.49 -1.11
N LEU A 733 -20.29 -7.40 -2.23
CA LEU A 733 -20.12 -8.29 -3.39
C LEU A 733 -18.76 -8.08 -4.10
N GLY A 734 -18.07 -6.96 -3.84
CA GLY A 734 -16.72 -6.71 -4.34
C GLY A 734 -16.66 -6.42 -5.86
N PRO A 735 -15.49 -6.60 -6.50
CA PRO A 735 -15.30 -6.34 -7.94
C PRO A 735 -16.15 -7.19 -8.89
N GLY A 736 -16.91 -8.17 -8.40
CA GLY A 736 -17.84 -8.97 -9.19
C GLY A 736 -19.30 -8.53 -9.07
N LEU A 737 -19.56 -7.35 -8.47
CA LEU A 737 -20.91 -6.87 -8.25
C LEU A 737 -21.64 -6.53 -9.57
N PRO A 738 -22.96 -6.79 -9.68
CA PRO A 738 -23.74 -6.37 -10.84
C PRO A 738 -23.84 -4.84 -10.91
N LEU A 739 -23.49 -4.21 -12.03
CA LEU A 739 -23.37 -2.74 -12.11
C LEU A 739 -24.67 -1.99 -11.76
N PRO A 740 -24.60 -0.81 -11.11
CA PRO A 740 -25.77 0.01 -10.85
C PRO A 740 -26.42 0.52 -12.13
N ILE A 741 -27.74 0.75 -12.07
CA ILE A 741 -28.50 1.40 -13.15
C ILE A 741 -27.84 2.75 -13.50
N GLY A 742 -27.61 3.01 -14.79
CA GLY A 742 -27.06 4.27 -15.30
C GLY A 742 -25.53 4.29 -15.50
N MET A 743 -24.81 3.21 -15.20
CA MET A 743 -23.37 3.09 -15.44
C MET A 743 -23.03 2.32 -16.73
N GLU A 744 -24.05 2.04 -17.55
CA GLU A 744 -23.92 1.42 -18.87
C GLU A 744 -23.31 2.44 -19.87
N PRO A 745 -22.20 2.12 -20.58
CA PRO A 745 -21.44 3.11 -21.36
C PRO A 745 -22.14 3.80 -22.57
N PRO A 746 -21.82 5.08 -22.88
CA PRO A 746 -22.02 5.68 -24.23
C PRO A 746 -20.79 6.39 -24.90
N LYS A 747 -20.84 6.45 -26.25
CA LYS A 747 -20.04 7.15 -27.32
C LYS A 747 -18.75 6.49 -27.89
N GLY A 748 -18.88 6.05 -29.15
CA GLY A 748 -17.97 5.34 -30.06
C GLY A 748 -18.84 4.68 -31.15
N LEU A 749 -18.30 3.95 -32.14
CA LEU A 749 -19.11 2.97 -32.88
C LEU A 749 -19.35 1.76 -31.99
N VAL A 750 -20.17 2.00 -30.97
CA VAL A 750 -20.61 1.03 -29.99
C VAL A 750 -21.69 0.20 -30.63
N LEU A 751 -21.39 -1.08 -30.86
CA LEU A 751 -22.41 -2.02 -31.28
C LEU A 751 -23.23 -2.40 -30.05
N LYS A 752 -24.54 -2.20 -30.11
CA LYS A 752 -25.48 -2.56 -29.05
C LYS A 752 -26.37 -3.71 -29.52
N PRO A 753 -26.32 -4.88 -28.86
CA PRO A 753 -27.22 -5.97 -29.17
C PRO A 753 -28.69 -5.60 -28.99
N GLY A 754 -29.48 -5.88 -30.02
CA GLY A 754 -30.94 -5.79 -29.96
C GLY A 754 -31.56 -7.08 -29.39
N LYS A 755 -32.84 -7.34 -29.71
CA LYS A 755 -33.52 -8.59 -29.34
C LYS A 755 -32.88 -9.85 -29.97
N ARG A 756 -32.18 -9.68 -31.08
CA ARG A 756 -31.36 -10.70 -31.74
C ARG A 756 -29.89 -10.45 -31.38
N PRO A 757 -29.06 -11.50 -31.22
CA PRO A 757 -27.65 -11.28 -30.94
C PRO A 757 -26.94 -10.62 -32.12
N GLU A 758 -26.00 -9.74 -31.81
CA GLU A 758 -25.14 -9.08 -32.79
C GLU A 758 -23.86 -9.87 -32.95
N ILE A 759 -23.39 -10.00 -34.19
CA ILE A 759 -22.21 -10.81 -34.53
C ILE A 759 -21.23 -9.95 -35.30
N LEU A 760 -20.02 -9.81 -34.75
CA LEU A 760 -18.94 -9.09 -35.39
C LEU A 760 -17.70 -9.97 -35.50
N ARG A 761 -17.25 -10.19 -36.74
CA ARG A 761 -15.93 -10.79 -37.02
C ARG A 761 -14.89 -9.68 -36.94
N THR A 762 -13.97 -9.76 -36.00
CA THR A 762 -13.04 -8.66 -35.74
C THR A 762 -11.80 -9.12 -34.99
N PHE A 763 -10.84 -8.22 -34.85
CA PHE A 763 -9.68 -8.41 -33.99
C PHE A 763 -10.11 -8.18 -32.54
N MET A 764 -9.89 -9.18 -31.67
CA MET A 764 -10.28 -9.11 -30.26
C MET A 764 -9.04 -9.20 -29.36
N PRO A 765 -9.01 -8.46 -28.23
CA PRO A 765 -7.87 -8.41 -27.33
C PRO A 765 -7.71 -9.72 -26.54
N ASP A 766 -6.66 -9.79 -25.73
CA ASP A 766 -6.46 -10.79 -24.68
C ASP A 766 -6.49 -12.24 -25.17
N GLY A 767 -5.80 -12.49 -26.28
CA GLY A 767 -5.56 -13.84 -26.80
C GLY A 767 -6.69 -14.43 -27.64
N ALA A 768 -7.81 -13.72 -27.85
CA ALA A 768 -8.83 -14.14 -28.83
C ALA A 768 -8.34 -13.98 -30.29
N GLY A 769 -7.40 -13.07 -30.52
CA GLY A 769 -6.63 -12.98 -31.76
C GLY A 769 -7.37 -12.31 -32.92
N ASN A 770 -6.83 -12.50 -34.12
CA ASN A 770 -7.29 -11.83 -35.33
C ASN A 770 -8.38 -12.59 -36.12
N LYS A 771 -8.70 -13.83 -35.71
CA LYS A 771 -9.75 -14.68 -36.28
C LYS A 771 -10.90 -14.86 -35.28
N ALA A 772 -11.26 -13.79 -34.58
CA ALA A 772 -12.28 -13.82 -33.54
C ALA A 772 -13.67 -13.45 -34.09
N ILE A 773 -14.69 -14.07 -33.50
CA ILE A 773 -16.11 -13.83 -33.77
C ILE A 773 -16.74 -13.43 -32.44
N ALA A 774 -16.98 -12.13 -32.26
CA ALA A 774 -17.67 -11.60 -31.10
C ALA A 774 -19.19 -11.75 -31.30
N VAL A 775 -19.88 -12.24 -30.28
CA VAL A 775 -21.33 -12.44 -30.26
C VAL A 775 -21.89 -11.74 -29.03
N GLY A 776 -22.77 -10.76 -29.25
CA GLY A 776 -23.36 -9.96 -28.18
C GLY A 776 -24.84 -10.20 -28.05
N PHE A 777 -25.30 -10.47 -26.84
CA PHE A 777 -26.71 -10.43 -26.41
C PHE A 777 -26.95 -9.16 -25.57
N PRO A 778 -28.20 -8.74 -25.31
CA PRO A 778 -28.50 -7.48 -24.62
C PRO A 778 -27.66 -7.17 -23.36
N ASP A 779 -27.40 -8.19 -22.52
CA ASP A 779 -26.71 -8.01 -21.24
C ASP A 779 -25.41 -8.82 -21.11
N LEU A 780 -25.10 -9.68 -22.09
CA LEU A 780 -24.04 -10.66 -21.98
C LEU A 780 -23.45 -10.96 -23.35
N SER A 781 -22.13 -11.06 -23.43
CA SER A 781 -21.43 -11.27 -24.68
C SER A 781 -20.31 -12.29 -24.53
N PHE A 782 -19.91 -12.91 -25.64
CA PHE A 782 -18.77 -13.81 -25.68
C PHE A 782 -18.01 -13.68 -26.98
N VAL A 783 -16.78 -14.20 -26.99
CA VAL A 783 -15.97 -14.27 -28.20
C VAL A 783 -15.57 -15.71 -28.49
N PHE A 784 -15.80 -16.13 -29.74
CA PHE A 784 -15.34 -17.40 -30.28
C PHE A 784 -14.06 -17.17 -31.11
N ASP A 785 -12.98 -17.85 -30.76
CA ASP A 785 -11.75 -17.88 -31.54
C ASP A 785 -11.86 -18.99 -32.60
N ALA A 786 -11.96 -18.61 -33.87
CA ALA A 786 -12.04 -19.55 -34.98
C ALA A 786 -10.71 -20.25 -35.28
N ASN A 787 -9.58 -19.74 -34.81
CA ASN A 787 -8.28 -20.38 -35.02
C ASN A 787 -8.10 -21.62 -34.14
N ALA A 788 -8.50 -21.54 -32.87
CA ALA A 788 -8.48 -22.68 -31.94
C ALA A 788 -9.84 -23.38 -31.80
N CYS A 789 -10.91 -22.86 -32.43
CA CYS A 789 -12.29 -23.31 -32.32
C CYS A 789 -12.77 -23.45 -30.87
N ARG A 790 -12.74 -22.34 -30.13
CA ARG A 790 -13.11 -22.27 -28.71
C ARG A 790 -13.79 -20.95 -28.35
N VAL A 791 -14.58 -20.96 -27.27
CA VAL A 791 -14.93 -19.72 -26.56
C VAL A 791 -13.71 -19.25 -25.77
N SER A 792 -13.22 -18.05 -26.06
CA SER A 792 -12.01 -17.51 -25.42
C SER A 792 -12.29 -16.77 -24.12
N TYR A 793 -13.37 -15.98 -24.06
CA TYR A 793 -13.89 -15.35 -22.83
C TYR A 793 -15.30 -14.81 -23.05
N ALA A 794 -15.95 -14.45 -21.95
CA ALA A 794 -17.27 -13.85 -21.90
C ALA A 794 -17.30 -12.67 -20.92
N TRP A 795 -18.14 -11.68 -21.22
CA TRP A 795 -18.26 -10.44 -20.46
C TRP A 795 -19.71 -9.97 -20.32
N GLU A 796 -19.95 -9.21 -19.25
CA GLU A 796 -21.26 -8.63 -18.92
C GLU A 796 -21.37 -7.20 -19.45
N GLY A 797 -22.60 -6.74 -19.71
CA GLY A 797 -22.86 -5.34 -20.03
C GLY A 797 -22.66 -5.06 -21.51
N ASN A 798 -22.13 -3.88 -21.84
CA ASN A 798 -22.05 -3.44 -23.23
C ASN A 798 -21.18 -4.36 -24.09
N PHE A 799 -21.63 -4.63 -25.31
CA PHE A 799 -20.98 -5.55 -26.25
C PHE A 799 -19.58 -5.08 -26.64
N LEU A 800 -19.43 -4.16 -27.59
CA LEU A 800 -18.09 -3.70 -27.99
C LEU A 800 -18.09 -2.32 -28.61
N ASP A 801 -16.96 -1.63 -28.51
CA ASP A 801 -16.61 -0.45 -29.30
C ASP A 801 -15.67 -0.86 -30.43
N ALA A 802 -16.16 -0.75 -31.66
CA ALA A 802 -15.44 -1.14 -32.86
C ALA A 802 -14.71 0.04 -33.53
N SER A 803 -14.73 1.24 -32.94
CA SER A 803 -13.99 2.40 -33.46
C SER A 803 -12.51 2.12 -33.73
N PRO A 804 -11.75 1.40 -32.87
CA PRO A 804 -10.33 1.12 -33.10
C PRO A 804 -10.05 0.28 -34.36
N VAL A 805 -11.02 -0.56 -34.75
CA VAL A 805 -10.91 -1.47 -35.90
C VAL A 805 -11.17 -0.71 -37.19
N TRP A 806 -12.07 0.28 -37.15
CA TRP A 806 -12.52 1.01 -38.34
C TRP A 806 -11.79 2.33 -38.60
N ASN A 807 -11.07 2.89 -37.62
CA ASN A 807 -10.26 4.09 -37.82
C ASN A 807 -8.85 3.74 -38.38
N ASN A 808 -8.42 4.45 -39.43
CA ASN A 808 -7.06 4.43 -40.01
C ASN A 808 -6.47 3.04 -40.32
N ARG A 809 -6.98 2.40 -41.39
CA ARG A 809 -6.44 1.21 -42.07
C ARG A 809 -6.50 -0.13 -41.31
N GLY A 810 -7.14 -0.18 -40.14
CA GLY A 810 -7.36 -1.43 -39.39
C GLY A 810 -6.07 -2.00 -38.77
N GLY A 811 -6.22 -2.81 -37.73
CA GLY A 811 -5.09 -3.46 -37.02
C GLY A 811 -5.12 -3.33 -35.50
N THR A 812 -5.90 -2.40 -34.96
CA THR A 812 -6.11 -2.31 -33.50
C THR A 812 -7.34 -3.15 -33.10
N PRO A 813 -7.26 -4.01 -32.08
CA PRO A 813 -8.41 -4.78 -31.60
C PRO A 813 -9.59 -3.93 -31.17
N ALA A 814 -10.81 -4.45 -31.34
CA ALA A 814 -12.02 -3.86 -30.78
C ALA A 814 -11.91 -3.76 -29.25
N LYS A 815 -12.57 -2.76 -28.67
CA LYS A 815 -12.57 -2.55 -27.22
C LYS A 815 -13.78 -3.25 -26.61
N VAL A 816 -13.52 -4.23 -25.75
CA VAL A 816 -14.53 -4.84 -24.89
C VAL A 816 -15.00 -3.80 -23.88
N LEU A 817 -16.32 -3.58 -23.77
CA LEU A 817 -16.89 -2.50 -22.96
C LEU A 817 -17.37 -2.95 -21.58
N GLY A 818 -17.29 -4.25 -21.29
CA GLY A 818 -17.78 -4.88 -20.07
C GLY A 818 -16.72 -5.71 -19.33
N PRO A 819 -16.93 -6.02 -18.04
CA PRO A 819 -16.00 -6.82 -17.27
C PRO A 819 -16.14 -8.29 -17.68
N LYS A 820 -15.00 -8.98 -17.83
CA LYS A 820 -15.00 -10.42 -18.13
C LYS A 820 -15.38 -11.20 -16.88
N PHE A 821 -16.44 -11.99 -16.97
CA PHE A 821 -16.85 -12.87 -15.87
C PHE A 821 -16.35 -14.31 -16.06
N LEU A 822 -16.04 -14.72 -17.29
CA LEU A 822 -15.59 -16.09 -17.58
C LEU A 822 -14.44 -16.09 -18.61
N THR A 823 -13.36 -16.77 -18.28
CA THR A 823 -12.24 -17.03 -19.22
C THR A 823 -11.90 -18.52 -19.18
N PRO A 824 -12.42 -19.32 -20.12
CA PRO A 824 -12.11 -20.75 -20.18
C PRO A 824 -10.61 -21.02 -20.39
N PRO A 825 -10.10 -22.20 -19.99
CA PRO A 825 -8.70 -22.58 -20.22
C PRO A 825 -8.24 -22.36 -21.67
N PRO A 826 -6.97 -21.99 -21.90
CA PRO A 826 -6.42 -21.83 -23.24
C PRO A 826 -6.35 -23.17 -23.99
N GLY A 827 -6.44 -23.13 -25.32
CA GLY A 827 -6.36 -24.29 -26.21
C GLY A 827 -7.72 -24.88 -26.61
N GLN A 828 -7.71 -25.74 -27.63
CA GLN A 828 -8.91 -26.44 -28.12
C GLN A 828 -9.48 -27.34 -26.99
N PRO A 829 -10.72 -27.11 -26.51
CA PRO A 829 -11.31 -27.83 -25.38
C PRO A 829 -11.67 -29.30 -25.65
N TRP A 830 -11.81 -29.71 -26.92
CA TRP A 830 -12.14 -31.08 -27.29
C TRP A 830 -10.91 -31.95 -27.57
N GLY A 831 -11.06 -33.25 -27.33
CA GLY A 831 -10.09 -34.25 -27.75
C GLY A 831 -10.69 -35.64 -27.85
N ILE A 832 -10.05 -36.49 -28.65
CA ILE A 832 -10.44 -37.88 -28.88
C ILE A 832 -9.22 -38.79 -28.68
N THR A 833 -9.42 -39.98 -28.13
CA THR A 833 -8.36 -40.97 -27.90
C THR A 833 -8.89 -42.38 -28.12
N ALA A 834 -8.01 -43.30 -28.54
CA ALA A 834 -8.33 -44.74 -28.61
C ALA A 834 -8.34 -45.43 -27.24
N SER A 835 -7.88 -44.75 -26.18
CA SER A 835 -7.85 -45.26 -24.81
C SER A 835 -8.65 -44.36 -23.86
N ARG A 836 -8.84 -44.81 -22.62
CA ARG A 836 -9.43 -44.02 -21.53
C ARG A 836 -8.46 -43.01 -20.90
N THR A 837 -7.34 -42.71 -21.55
CA THR A 837 -6.40 -41.67 -21.14
C THR A 837 -6.71 -40.37 -21.89
N PRO A 838 -6.85 -39.22 -21.21
CA PRO A 838 -7.13 -37.96 -21.89
C PRO A 838 -5.91 -37.43 -22.66
N PRO A 839 -6.12 -36.62 -23.71
CA PRO A 839 -5.04 -35.90 -24.37
C PRO A 839 -4.29 -34.96 -23.42
N GLN A 840 -3.05 -34.64 -23.75
CA GLN A 840 -2.24 -33.67 -23.01
C GLN A 840 -2.68 -32.23 -23.36
N PHE A 841 -3.82 -31.79 -22.80
CA PHE A 841 -4.46 -30.52 -23.12
C PHE A 841 -3.55 -29.30 -22.91
N GLU A 842 -2.74 -29.27 -21.84
CA GLU A 842 -1.80 -28.16 -21.60
C GLU A 842 -0.74 -28.01 -22.68
N GLN A 843 -0.29 -29.12 -23.27
CA GLN A 843 0.68 -29.10 -24.36
C GLN A 843 0.00 -28.73 -25.67
N ARG A 844 -1.17 -29.31 -25.95
CA ARG A 844 -1.98 -28.96 -27.13
C ARG A 844 -2.37 -27.48 -27.16
N ALA A 845 -2.56 -26.84 -26.00
CA ALA A 845 -2.84 -25.40 -25.92
C ALA A 845 -1.70 -24.52 -26.46
N LYS A 846 -0.48 -25.06 -26.57
CA LYS A 846 0.71 -24.40 -27.12
C LYS A 846 1.05 -24.88 -28.53
N ASP A 847 0.29 -25.82 -29.08
CA ASP A 847 0.52 -26.43 -30.38
C ASP A 847 -0.18 -25.66 -31.51
N PHE A 848 0.59 -25.21 -32.50
CA PHE A 848 0.11 -24.46 -33.65
C PHE A 848 -0.84 -25.29 -34.53
N ALA A 849 -0.72 -26.63 -34.53
CA ALA A 849 -1.63 -27.52 -35.25
C ALA A 849 -3.05 -27.49 -34.67
N TYR A 850 -3.18 -27.15 -33.38
CA TYR A 850 -4.44 -27.00 -32.65
C TYR A 850 -4.90 -25.54 -32.48
N GLY A 851 -4.26 -24.60 -33.19
CA GLY A 851 -4.68 -23.19 -33.19
C GLY A 851 -3.94 -22.27 -32.23
N ALA A 852 -2.84 -22.72 -31.60
CA ALA A 852 -1.99 -21.81 -30.84
C ALA A 852 -1.38 -20.71 -31.77
N PRO A 853 -1.12 -19.49 -31.26
CA PRO A 853 -0.53 -18.42 -32.06
C PRO A 853 0.90 -18.74 -32.51
N VAL A 854 1.22 -18.51 -33.79
CA VAL A 854 2.57 -18.70 -34.33
C VAL A 854 3.45 -17.47 -34.03
N PRO A 855 4.67 -17.63 -33.50
CA PRO A 855 5.59 -16.50 -33.28
C PRO A 855 6.03 -15.80 -34.58
N ASN A 856 6.40 -14.52 -34.46
CA ASN A 856 7.10 -13.72 -35.50
C ASN A 856 6.43 -13.68 -36.88
N GLU A 857 5.09 -13.61 -36.93
CA GLU A 857 4.31 -13.50 -38.18
C GLU A 857 4.55 -14.63 -39.20
N GLN A 858 5.08 -15.77 -38.76
CA GLN A 858 5.30 -16.91 -39.63
C GLN A 858 3.99 -17.66 -39.94
N ILE A 859 3.90 -18.23 -41.14
CA ILE A 859 2.79 -19.10 -41.55
C ILE A 859 3.12 -20.53 -41.14
N PHE A 860 2.24 -21.16 -40.36
CA PHE A 860 2.37 -22.58 -40.03
C PHE A 860 2.19 -23.44 -41.30
N GLN A 861 3.20 -24.24 -41.62
CA GLN A 861 3.25 -25.10 -42.81
C GLN A 861 2.88 -26.57 -42.52
N GLY A 862 2.56 -26.92 -41.27
CA GLY A 862 2.21 -28.29 -40.89
C GLY A 862 0.73 -28.62 -41.10
N GLN A 863 0.38 -29.89 -40.92
CA GLN A 863 -1.01 -30.34 -40.92
C GLN A 863 -1.77 -29.73 -39.74
N ARG A 864 -2.96 -29.19 -40.00
CA ARG A 864 -3.86 -28.69 -38.96
C ARG A 864 -4.71 -29.83 -38.42
N HIS A 865 -4.86 -29.89 -37.09
CA HIS A 865 -5.74 -30.84 -36.40
C HIS A 865 -7.03 -30.18 -35.91
N VAL A 866 -7.19 -28.88 -36.12
CA VAL A 866 -8.43 -28.15 -35.88
C VAL A 866 -8.80 -27.39 -37.14
N GLN A 867 -10.01 -27.66 -37.63
CA GLN A 867 -10.58 -27.03 -38.81
C GLN A 867 -11.90 -26.35 -38.45
N PHE A 868 -11.99 -25.04 -38.70
CA PHE A 868 -13.22 -24.28 -38.56
C PHE A 868 -14.03 -24.33 -39.87
N ASP A 869 -15.20 -24.95 -39.86
CA ASP A 869 -16.09 -25.08 -41.02
C ASP A 869 -17.04 -23.88 -41.19
N GLY A 870 -17.05 -22.95 -40.22
CA GLY A 870 -17.89 -21.75 -40.23
C GLY A 870 -18.99 -21.77 -39.18
N TYR A 871 -20.00 -20.91 -39.33
CA TYR A 871 -21.19 -20.91 -38.46
C TYR A 871 -22.47 -20.71 -39.29
N SER A 872 -23.62 -21.14 -38.75
CA SER A 872 -24.97 -20.79 -39.24
C SER A 872 -25.72 -20.01 -38.18
N LEU A 873 -26.70 -19.22 -38.60
CA LEU A 873 -27.57 -18.49 -37.68
C LEU A 873 -28.94 -19.16 -37.63
N ALA A 874 -29.44 -19.38 -36.42
CA ALA A 874 -30.82 -19.77 -36.21
C ALA A 874 -31.79 -18.63 -36.54
N ALA A 875 -33.09 -18.93 -36.57
CA ALA A 875 -34.12 -17.95 -36.89
C ALA A 875 -34.13 -16.76 -35.92
N ASP A 876 -33.68 -16.91 -34.68
CA ASP A 876 -33.53 -15.87 -33.64
C ASP A 876 -32.16 -15.14 -33.70
N GLY A 877 -31.25 -15.58 -34.56
CA GLY A 877 -29.92 -15.01 -34.77
C GLY A 877 -28.81 -15.69 -33.97
N VAL A 878 -29.12 -16.65 -33.10
CA VAL A 878 -28.10 -17.35 -32.31
C VAL A 878 -27.18 -18.15 -33.23
N PRO A 879 -25.84 -18.00 -33.13
CA PRO A 879 -24.91 -18.73 -33.98
C PRO A 879 -24.66 -20.15 -33.48
N THR A 880 -24.61 -21.08 -34.42
CA THR A 880 -24.06 -22.42 -34.23
C THR A 880 -22.73 -22.53 -34.97
N PHE A 881 -21.64 -22.62 -34.24
CA PHE A 881 -20.28 -22.79 -34.76
C PHE A 881 -20.04 -24.25 -35.13
N ARG A 882 -19.44 -24.50 -36.30
CA ARG A 882 -19.13 -25.84 -36.79
C ARG A 882 -17.63 -25.98 -36.99
N TYR A 883 -17.06 -27.04 -36.44
CA TYR A 883 -15.64 -27.32 -36.54
C TYR A 883 -15.35 -28.81 -36.37
N ARG A 884 -14.14 -29.19 -36.78
CA ARG A 884 -13.61 -30.55 -36.69
C ARG A 884 -12.34 -30.56 -35.88
N VAL A 885 -12.20 -31.59 -35.05
CA VAL A 885 -11.02 -31.82 -34.21
C VAL A 885 -10.50 -33.21 -34.48
N GLY A 886 -9.33 -33.29 -35.10
CA GLY A 886 -8.59 -34.53 -35.35
C GLY A 886 -7.49 -34.77 -34.32
N ASP A 887 -6.72 -35.82 -34.53
CA ASP A 887 -5.55 -36.21 -33.74
C ASP A 887 -4.40 -36.63 -34.68
N PRO A 888 -3.11 -36.36 -34.34
CA PRO A 888 -1.98 -36.74 -35.18
C PRO A 888 -1.79 -38.25 -35.36
N VAL A 889 -2.26 -39.06 -34.40
CA VAL A 889 -2.07 -40.52 -34.39
C VAL A 889 -3.34 -41.23 -34.81
N GLU A 890 -4.51 -40.71 -34.41
CA GLU A 890 -5.79 -41.39 -34.62
C GLU A 890 -6.50 -40.94 -35.91
N LYS A 891 -7.01 -41.91 -36.69
CA LYS A 891 -7.85 -41.61 -37.86
C LYS A 891 -9.29 -41.25 -37.45
N GLY A 892 -9.85 -40.25 -38.14
CA GLY A 892 -11.22 -39.77 -38.01
C GLY A 892 -11.33 -38.52 -37.14
N ASP A 893 -12.11 -37.53 -37.60
CA ASP A 893 -12.30 -36.26 -36.89
C ASP A 893 -13.57 -36.30 -36.02
N LEU A 894 -13.50 -35.68 -34.84
CA LEU A 894 -14.69 -35.30 -34.09
C LEU A 894 -15.34 -34.09 -34.76
N VAL A 895 -16.59 -34.23 -35.20
CA VAL A 895 -17.38 -33.11 -35.74
C VAL A 895 -18.17 -32.47 -34.61
N VAL A 896 -18.04 -31.16 -34.43
CA VAL A 896 -18.66 -30.41 -33.35
C VAL A 896 -19.51 -29.27 -33.90
N HIS A 897 -20.79 -29.24 -33.51
CA HIS A 897 -21.67 -28.10 -33.68
C HIS A 897 -21.98 -27.49 -32.32
N GLU A 898 -21.46 -26.29 -32.07
CA GLU A 898 -21.55 -25.61 -30.77
C GLU A 898 -22.47 -24.39 -30.85
N THR A 899 -23.46 -24.34 -29.96
CA THR A 899 -24.34 -23.19 -29.74
C THR A 899 -24.11 -22.65 -28.34
N VAL A 900 -24.01 -21.34 -28.20
CA VAL A 900 -23.70 -20.68 -26.92
C VAL A 900 -24.77 -19.63 -26.62
N THR A 901 -25.37 -19.70 -25.43
CA THR A 901 -26.43 -18.78 -24.98
C THR A 901 -26.14 -18.23 -23.58
N PRO A 902 -26.56 -16.99 -23.27
CA PRO A 902 -26.45 -16.44 -21.92
C PRO A 902 -27.22 -17.23 -20.86
N ALA A 903 -26.67 -17.29 -19.65
CA ALA A 903 -27.37 -17.70 -18.45
C ALA A 903 -27.28 -16.57 -17.41
N LYS A 904 -28.42 -16.12 -16.87
CA LYS A 904 -28.47 -15.00 -15.92
C LYS A 904 -29.27 -15.40 -14.69
N GLY A 905 -28.73 -15.11 -13.51
CA GLY A 905 -29.39 -15.33 -12.23
C GLY A 905 -29.22 -14.10 -11.33
N ALA A 906 -29.91 -14.09 -10.19
CA ALA A 906 -29.86 -12.96 -9.26
C ALA A 906 -28.49 -12.77 -8.58
N VAL A 907 -27.69 -13.84 -8.48
CA VAL A 907 -26.42 -13.87 -7.73
C VAL A 907 -25.18 -14.15 -8.60
N ALA A 908 -25.37 -14.50 -9.87
CA ALA A 908 -24.29 -14.87 -10.80
C ALA A 908 -24.74 -14.74 -12.26
N VAL A 909 -23.77 -14.62 -13.16
CA VAL A 909 -23.93 -14.68 -14.61
C VAL A 909 -23.15 -15.86 -15.18
N GLY A 910 -23.55 -16.36 -16.34
CA GLY A 910 -22.95 -17.56 -16.93
C GLY A 910 -23.19 -17.72 -18.43
N LEU A 911 -22.62 -18.78 -18.98
CA LEU A 911 -22.81 -19.21 -20.37
C LEU A 911 -23.24 -20.67 -20.44
N THR A 912 -24.34 -20.94 -21.14
CA THR A 912 -24.74 -22.28 -21.54
C THR A 912 -24.10 -22.60 -22.89
N ARG A 913 -23.38 -23.72 -22.95
CA ARG A 913 -22.76 -24.26 -24.16
C ARG A 913 -23.43 -25.59 -24.48
N ALA A 914 -24.09 -25.66 -25.64
CA ALA A 914 -24.75 -26.84 -26.16
C ALA A 914 -24.00 -27.35 -27.40
N PHE A 915 -23.67 -28.63 -27.39
CA PHE A 915 -22.87 -29.30 -28.41
C PHE A 915 -23.66 -30.45 -29.03
N GLN A 916 -23.71 -30.50 -30.36
CA GLN A 916 -24.08 -31.69 -31.11
C GLN A 916 -22.80 -32.26 -31.73
N LEU A 917 -22.53 -33.53 -31.48
CA LEU A 917 -21.28 -34.21 -31.79
C LEU A 917 -21.51 -35.35 -32.77
N GLU A 918 -20.60 -35.55 -33.72
CA GLU A 918 -20.45 -36.81 -34.45
C GLU A 918 -19.10 -37.43 -34.04
N ILE A 919 -19.18 -38.47 -33.23
CA ILE A 919 -18.03 -39.13 -32.60
C ILE A 919 -17.59 -40.32 -33.48
N PRO A 920 -16.32 -40.41 -33.88
CA PRO A 920 -15.81 -41.58 -34.60
C PRO A 920 -15.92 -42.87 -33.76
N ALA A 921 -16.11 -44.00 -34.43
CA ALA A 921 -16.21 -45.30 -33.76
C ALA A 921 -14.95 -45.59 -32.91
N THR A 922 -15.12 -46.27 -31.77
CA THR A 922 -14.01 -46.69 -30.88
C THR A 922 -13.12 -45.54 -30.40
N ARG A 923 -13.72 -44.37 -30.14
CA ARG A 923 -13.03 -43.19 -29.59
C ARG A 923 -13.66 -42.71 -28.30
N THR A 924 -12.86 -42.61 -27.25
CA THR A 924 -13.24 -41.90 -26.04
C THR A 924 -13.14 -40.40 -26.31
N THR A 925 -14.19 -39.64 -25.97
CA THR A 925 -14.27 -38.19 -26.22
C THR A 925 -14.17 -37.40 -24.92
N TRP A 926 -13.43 -36.30 -24.95
CA TRP A 926 -13.06 -35.50 -23.79
C TRP A 926 -13.38 -34.02 -24.02
N LEU A 927 -13.92 -33.35 -23.00
CA LEU A 927 -14.24 -31.93 -23.03
C LEU A 927 -13.69 -31.22 -21.79
N VAL A 928 -12.81 -30.25 -22.00
CA VAL A 928 -12.35 -29.35 -20.93
C VAL A 928 -13.49 -28.40 -20.54
N ALA A 929 -13.91 -28.47 -19.28
CA ALA A 929 -14.99 -27.62 -18.75
C ALA A 929 -14.47 -26.40 -17.98
N GLY A 930 -13.29 -26.49 -17.38
CA GLY A 930 -12.68 -25.39 -16.63
C GLY A 930 -11.40 -25.80 -15.90
N GLU A 931 -10.78 -24.83 -15.24
CA GLU A 931 -9.61 -25.05 -14.39
C GLU A 931 -9.78 -24.36 -13.04
N THR A 932 -8.99 -24.79 -12.05
CA THR A 932 -9.02 -24.28 -10.69
C THR A 932 -7.62 -24.33 -10.07
N LYS A 933 -7.30 -23.36 -9.22
CA LYS A 933 -6.10 -23.42 -8.36
C LYS A 933 -6.39 -24.14 -7.04
N GLY A 934 -7.63 -24.05 -6.56
CA GLY A 934 -8.12 -24.78 -5.39
C GLY A 934 -8.55 -26.21 -5.72
N GLU A 935 -8.89 -26.98 -4.69
CA GLU A 935 -9.39 -28.35 -4.86
C GLU A 935 -10.81 -28.34 -5.46
N PRO A 936 -11.07 -29.05 -6.57
CA PRO A 936 -12.39 -29.12 -7.17
C PRO A 936 -13.37 -29.86 -6.25
N ARG A 937 -14.64 -29.44 -6.24
CA ARG A 937 -15.69 -30.07 -5.43
C ARG A 937 -16.90 -30.37 -6.29
N ILE A 938 -17.53 -31.52 -6.06
CA ILE A 938 -18.83 -31.83 -6.65
C ILE A 938 -19.88 -31.72 -5.55
N ILE A 939 -21.01 -31.08 -5.83
CA ILE A 939 -22.14 -31.00 -4.92
C ILE A 939 -23.43 -31.45 -5.61
N THR A 940 -24.43 -31.85 -4.82
CA THR A 940 -25.77 -32.15 -5.31
C THR A 940 -26.41 -30.95 -6.00
N ALA A 941 -27.35 -31.17 -6.92
CA ALA A 941 -27.99 -30.11 -7.70
C ALA A 941 -28.66 -29.02 -6.84
N ASP A 942 -29.23 -29.38 -5.69
CA ASP A 942 -29.84 -28.46 -4.71
C ASP A 942 -28.82 -27.60 -3.94
N GLY A 943 -27.53 -27.94 -4.05
CA GLY A 943 -26.40 -27.26 -3.43
C GLY A 943 -26.14 -27.63 -1.96
N THR A 944 -26.80 -28.67 -1.42
CA THR A 944 -26.81 -28.94 0.02
C THR A 944 -25.74 -29.93 0.48
N LYS A 945 -25.29 -30.86 -0.38
CA LYS A 945 -24.38 -31.93 0.00
C LYS A 945 -23.16 -32.02 -0.92
N ILE A 946 -21.98 -32.11 -0.31
CA ILE A 946 -20.71 -32.39 -1.01
C ILE A 946 -20.64 -33.87 -1.35
N ILE A 947 -20.35 -34.18 -2.61
CA ILE A 947 -20.03 -35.51 -3.12
C ILE A 947 -18.50 -35.63 -3.11
N ALA A 948 -17.99 -36.60 -2.35
CA ALA A 948 -16.55 -36.78 -2.18
C ALA A 948 -15.88 -37.12 -3.53
N VAL A 949 -14.87 -36.34 -3.89
CA VAL A 949 -13.89 -36.65 -4.94
C VAL A 949 -12.55 -36.82 -4.24
N ASN A 950 -11.95 -38.00 -4.31
CA ASN A 950 -10.63 -38.21 -3.75
C ASN A 950 -9.56 -37.77 -4.77
N THR A 951 -9.12 -36.53 -4.65
CA THR A 951 -8.09 -35.95 -5.54
C THR A 951 -6.72 -36.63 -5.41
N LYS A 952 -6.52 -37.50 -4.41
CA LYS A 952 -5.29 -38.29 -4.25
C LYS A 952 -5.30 -39.60 -5.03
N ASP A 953 -6.43 -40.01 -5.59
CA ASP A 953 -6.48 -41.21 -6.41
C ASP A 953 -5.58 -41.03 -7.63
N ALA A 954 -5.04 -42.13 -8.16
CA ALA A 954 -4.24 -42.08 -9.40
C ALA A 954 -5.05 -41.51 -10.58
N GLU A 955 -6.37 -41.64 -10.49
CA GLU A 955 -7.32 -41.33 -11.54
C GLU A 955 -8.62 -40.74 -10.95
N PRO A 956 -8.60 -39.49 -10.41
CA PRO A 956 -9.75 -38.93 -9.69
C PRO A 956 -10.95 -38.71 -10.62
N GLU A 957 -12.10 -39.24 -10.22
CA GLU A 957 -13.37 -39.12 -10.96
C GLU A 957 -14.58 -38.82 -10.08
N GLY A 958 -15.65 -38.35 -10.71
CA GLY A 958 -16.91 -38.09 -10.01
C GLY A 958 -18.12 -37.94 -10.94
N PRO A 959 -19.34 -37.95 -10.39
CA PRO A 959 -20.57 -37.90 -11.17
C PRO A 959 -20.76 -36.54 -11.85
N ALA A 960 -21.11 -36.55 -13.14
CA ALA A 960 -21.26 -35.32 -13.93
C ALA A 960 -22.71 -34.82 -14.07
N VAL A 961 -23.65 -35.69 -14.46
CA VAL A 961 -25.06 -35.31 -14.65
C VAL A 961 -25.77 -35.22 -13.30
N GLY A 962 -26.59 -34.20 -13.10
CA GLY A 962 -27.35 -34.00 -11.86
C GLY A 962 -26.53 -33.44 -10.69
N THR A 963 -25.33 -32.91 -10.96
CA THR A 963 -24.44 -32.31 -9.95
C THR A 963 -23.98 -30.92 -10.37
N LYS A 964 -23.46 -30.15 -9.42
CA LYS A 964 -22.72 -28.91 -9.69
C LYS A 964 -21.25 -29.16 -9.40
N LEU A 965 -20.40 -28.91 -10.40
CA LEU A 965 -18.96 -28.90 -10.25
C LEU A 965 -18.52 -27.49 -9.85
N ILE A 966 -17.79 -27.37 -8.73
CA ILE A 966 -17.26 -26.12 -8.22
C ILE A 966 -15.75 -26.09 -8.43
N LEU A 967 -15.29 -25.03 -9.08
CA LEU A 967 -13.88 -24.77 -9.40
C LEU A 967 -13.44 -23.47 -8.70
N PRO A 968 -12.84 -23.55 -7.49
CA PRO A 968 -12.46 -22.37 -6.71
C PRO A 968 -11.25 -21.61 -7.26
N ASP A 969 -11.31 -20.27 -7.28
CA ASP A 969 -10.17 -19.42 -7.63
C ASP A 969 -10.15 -18.13 -6.80
N ASN A 970 -9.16 -18.01 -5.91
CA ASN A 970 -8.90 -16.81 -5.08
C ASN A 970 -10.12 -16.20 -4.39
N GLY A 971 -11.01 -17.03 -3.84
CA GLY A 971 -12.23 -16.60 -3.13
C GLY A 971 -13.47 -16.44 -4.03
N HIS A 972 -13.31 -16.54 -5.35
CA HIS A 972 -14.39 -16.71 -6.34
C HIS A 972 -14.52 -18.19 -6.74
N ALA A 973 -15.54 -18.55 -7.52
CA ALA A 973 -15.65 -19.90 -8.08
C ALA A 973 -16.30 -19.92 -9.46
N THR A 974 -15.86 -20.82 -10.33
CA THR A 974 -16.66 -21.21 -11.51
C THR A 974 -17.53 -22.40 -11.14
N VAL A 975 -18.84 -22.30 -11.37
CA VAL A 975 -19.81 -23.37 -11.12
C VAL A 975 -20.28 -23.94 -12.45
N VAL A 976 -19.96 -25.20 -12.71
CA VAL A 976 -20.33 -25.91 -13.94
C VAL A 976 -21.49 -26.86 -13.66
N ILE A 977 -22.57 -26.73 -14.42
CA ILE A 977 -23.76 -27.58 -14.32
C ILE A 977 -23.97 -28.29 -15.65
N VAL A 978 -23.95 -29.62 -15.66
CA VAL A 978 -24.25 -30.41 -16.87
C VAL A 978 -25.76 -30.58 -16.98
N GLY A 979 -26.36 -29.94 -17.99
CA GLY A 979 -27.79 -30.06 -18.29
C GLY A 979 -28.13 -31.33 -19.08
N GLN A 980 -27.29 -31.71 -20.04
CA GLN A 980 -27.46 -32.92 -20.85
C GLN A 980 -26.08 -33.53 -21.15
N ALA A 981 -25.96 -34.86 -21.06
CA ALA A 981 -24.81 -35.61 -21.57
C ALA A 981 -25.24 -37.08 -21.82
N PRO A 982 -24.51 -37.84 -22.66
CA PRO A 982 -24.72 -39.28 -22.79
C PRO A 982 -24.64 -40.01 -21.45
N GLU A 983 -25.43 -41.07 -21.29
CA GLU A 983 -25.40 -41.92 -20.09
C GLU A 983 -23.99 -42.49 -19.87
N GLY A 984 -23.49 -42.39 -18.64
CA GLY A 984 -22.11 -42.79 -18.31
C GLY A 984 -21.05 -41.68 -18.43
N ALA A 985 -21.45 -40.44 -18.74
CA ALA A 985 -20.54 -39.30 -18.70
C ALA A 985 -20.07 -39.00 -17.24
N VAL A 986 -18.77 -38.79 -17.06
CA VAL A 986 -18.16 -38.56 -15.74
C VAL A 986 -17.13 -37.44 -15.76
N TRP A 987 -16.97 -36.76 -14.63
CA TRP A 987 -15.89 -35.80 -14.41
C TRP A 987 -14.57 -36.52 -14.16
N ARG A 988 -13.49 -35.96 -14.70
CA ARG A 988 -12.10 -36.35 -14.50
C ARG A 988 -11.27 -35.13 -14.14
N PHE A 989 -10.40 -35.27 -13.15
CA PHE A 989 -9.58 -34.16 -12.66
C PHE A 989 -8.11 -34.43 -12.95
N LEU A 990 -7.49 -33.58 -13.76
CA LEU A 990 -6.10 -33.72 -14.17
C LEU A 990 -5.24 -32.69 -13.41
N PRO A 991 -4.15 -33.08 -12.74
CA PRO A 991 -3.28 -32.14 -12.07
C PRO A 991 -2.54 -31.27 -13.09
N LYS A 992 -2.41 -29.97 -12.78
CA LYS A 992 -1.75 -28.99 -13.66
C LYS A 992 -0.27 -28.79 -13.36
N THR A 993 0.50 -28.45 -14.40
CA THR A 993 1.90 -28.03 -14.23
C THR A 993 1.96 -26.69 -13.50
N GLY A 994 2.51 -26.67 -12.28
CA GLY A 994 2.53 -25.47 -11.41
C GLY A 994 1.42 -25.40 -10.36
N GLY A 995 0.65 -26.47 -10.18
CA GLY A 995 -0.38 -26.60 -9.15
C GLY A 995 -1.79 -26.30 -9.66
N GLY A 996 -2.80 -26.87 -8.99
CA GLY A 996 -4.21 -26.80 -9.39
C GLY A 996 -4.67 -27.98 -10.26
N TRP A 997 -5.88 -27.86 -10.80
CA TRP A 997 -6.59 -28.94 -11.50
C TRP A 997 -7.28 -28.45 -12.78
N LEU A 998 -7.30 -29.31 -13.79
CA LEU A 998 -8.13 -29.20 -14.99
C LEU A 998 -9.31 -30.18 -14.85
N ALA A 999 -10.53 -29.68 -14.98
CA ALA A 999 -11.72 -30.51 -14.95
C ALA A 999 -12.17 -30.84 -16.38
N VAL A 1000 -12.24 -32.15 -16.68
CA VAL A 1000 -12.54 -32.68 -18.00
C VAL A 1000 -13.73 -33.63 -17.92
N LEU A 1001 -14.72 -33.45 -18.78
CA LEU A 1001 -15.84 -34.36 -18.94
C LEU A 1001 -15.43 -35.48 -19.90
N ARG A 1002 -15.49 -36.73 -19.44
CA ARG A 1002 -15.30 -37.92 -20.30
C ARG A 1002 -16.67 -38.42 -20.75
N LEU A 1003 -16.86 -38.54 -22.05
CA LEU A 1003 -18.04 -39.18 -22.64
C LEU A 1003 -17.82 -40.71 -22.76
N PRO A 1004 -18.89 -41.52 -22.73
CA PRO A 1004 -18.78 -42.95 -22.99
C PRO A 1004 -18.22 -43.22 -24.39
N GLU A 1005 -17.41 -44.27 -24.52
CA GLU A 1005 -16.85 -44.72 -25.81
C GLU A 1005 -17.94 -45.45 -26.62
N PRO A 1006 -18.27 -45.00 -27.84
CA PRO A 1006 -19.27 -45.66 -28.65
C PRO A 1006 -18.66 -46.83 -29.44
N LYS A 1007 -19.40 -47.94 -29.56
CA LYS A 1007 -18.98 -49.12 -30.35
C LYS A 1007 -18.88 -48.80 -31.85
N ASP A 1008 -19.83 -48.04 -32.36
CA ASP A 1008 -19.89 -47.55 -33.75
C ASP A 1008 -19.87 -46.02 -33.77
N ALA A 1009 -19.76 -45.40 -34.96
CA ALA A 1009 -19.85 -43.94 -35.06
C ALA A 1009 -21.20 -43.45 -34.51
N ALA A 1010 -21.16 -42.48 -33.60
CA ALA A 1010 -22.34 -42.10 -32.82
C ALA A 1010 -22.59 -40.58 -32.84
N LYS A 1011 -23.86 -40.20 -32.79
CA LYS A 1011 -24.26 -38.82 -32.52
C LYS A 1011 -24.53 -38.63 -31.04
N ALA A 1012 -24.00 -37.56 -30.45
CA ALA A 1012 -24.16 -37.26 -29.04
C ALA A 1012 -24.49 -35.79 -28.81
N ALA A 1013 -25.26 -35.49 -27.76
CA ALA A 1013 -25.56 -34.14 -27.34
C ALA A 1013 -25.03 -33.88 -25.93
N VAL A 1014 -24.35 -32.77 -25.74
CA VAL A 1014 -23.83 -32.32 -24.43
C VAL A 1014 -24.24 -30.87 -24.22
N THR A 1015 -24.83 -30.56 -23.07
CA THR A 1015 -25.13 -29.19 -22.67
C THR A 1015 -24.60 -28.96 -21.27
N PHE A 1016 -23.81 -27.91 -21.08
CA PHE A 1016 -23.43 -27.47 -19.74
C PHE A 1016 -23.46 -25.94 -19.62
N THR A 1017 -23.70 -25.45 -18.41
CA THR A 1017 -23.67 -24.03 -18.08
C THR A 1017 -22.52 -23.74 -17.13
N ALA A 1018 -21.62 -22.84 -17.52
CA ALA A 1018 -20.56 -22.31 -16.66
C ALA A 1018 -20.98 -20.96 -16.08
N TRP A 1019 -21.14 -20.91 -14.76
CA TRP A 1019 -21.51 -19.72 -14.00
C TRP A 1019 -20.28 -19.14 -13.30
N ALA A 1020 -20.15 -17.82 -13.33
CA ALA A 1020 -19.15 -17.10 -12.55
C ALA A 1020 -19.76 -16.69 -11.20
N ALA A 1021 -19.43 -17.44 -10.15
CA ALA A 1021 -19.84 -17.11 -8.80
C ALA A 1021 -18.92 -16.02 -8.25
N PRO A 1022 -19.47 -14.85 -7.83
CA PRO A 1022 -18.66 -13.75 -7.31
C PRO A 1022 -17.99 -14.09 -5.98
N LYS A 1023 -18.39 -15.18 -5.32
CA LYS A 1023 -17.71 -15.71 -4.14
C LYS A 1023 -17.94 -17.22 -4.01
N ASP A 1024 -16.93 -17.92 -3.52
CA ASP A 1024 -17.03 -19.31 -3.09
C ASP A 1024 -17.75 -19.39 -1.72
N ASP A 1025 -19.06 -19.14 -1.74
CA ASP A 1025 -19.92 -19.13 -0.57
C ASP A 1025 -21.08 -20.13 -0.76
N PRO A 1026 -21.37 -21.01 0.22
CA PRO A 1026 -22.41 -22.03 0.10
C PRO A 1026 -23.80 -21.46 -0.25
N ALA A 1027 -24.16 -20.28 0.26
CA ALA A 1027 -25.47 -19.68 -0.03
C ALA A 1027 -25.55 -19.19 -1.48
N ILE A 1028 -24.47 -18.58 -1.98
CA ILE A 1028 -24.36 -18.12 -3.38
C ILE A 1028 -24.37 -19.33 -4.32
N ILE A 1029 -23.52 -20.33 -4.06
CA ILE A 1029 -23.43 -21.55 -4.86
C ILE A 1029 -24.77 -22.32 -4.87
N GLY A 1030 -25.45 -22.38 -3.73
CA GLY A 1030 -26.77 -22.98 -3.60
C GLY A 1030 -27.84 -22.27 -4.42
N ALA A 1031 -27.75 -20.95 -4.58
CA ALA A 1031 -28.68 -20.14 -5.37
C ALA A 1031 -28.40 -20.17 -6.89
N ILE A 1032 -27.21 -20.57 -7.33
CA ILE A 1032 -26.86 -20.65 -8.76
C ILE A 1032 -27.67 -21.76 -9.46
N GLY A 1033 -28.32 -21.43 -10.58
CA GLY A 1033 -29.11 -22.38 -11.37
C GLY A 1033 -30.50 -22.71 -10.81
N LYS A 1034 -30.93 -22.00 -9.75
CA LYS A 1034 -32.33 -21.88 -9.34
C LYS A 1034 -32.92 -20.64 -10.01
#